data_AF-A0A2W2M0Y7-F1
#
_entry.id   AF-A0A2W2M0Y7-F1
#
_cell.length_a   1.000
_cell.length_b   1.000
_cell.length_c   1.000
_cell.angle_alpha   90.00
_cell.angle_beta   90.00
_cell.angle_gamma   90.00
#
_symmetry.space_group_name_H-M   'P 1'
#
loop_
_entity.id
_entity.type
_entity.pdbx_description
1 polymer ?
#
loop_
_entity_poly.entity_id
_entity_poly.type
_entity_poly.pdbx_seq_one_letter_code
_entity_poly.pdbx_strand_id
1 'polypeptide(L)'
;MEPAQIRQLMEEQLKHSRRLQARIRELEDRRHAPLAVVGMSLRLPGGLDTPEAYWDWLRAEGTADSEIPAERPGLRAVYDPVPGRPGHSYVERAGFLSDISHFDADFFGISQREAKLLDPQQRMLLETAWEALERAGIAVRRSDRLDVGVFLGMMASEYNERLEDRTDMTRIDPYYTTGGGLCFGAGRISHVMGFRGPVLSVDTACSSSLSALHLAVRALRNEECRYALVCGSNLLLSASLMVSLCQTRAVSPDGRSKSFLATADGYGRSEGVGVLVLMRQDDAEAEGRQVLATVRGSAVNHDGAASGLTAPNGPAQQEVFREALADARVTAGELGYVEAHGTGTPLGDPIEVGALDAVVGDAVRERGTPLPIGSVKARLGHLEAASGIAAVIKTVLMLRNREIPAALPDDGSALNPHIPWDRLSVTVPRRNRPWPPGPRVAGVNSFGMSGTNAHVVLQGYDAPEPAVPGDARTELLTLSAKDPVALEELTGAVRAALKQTEPAQLPSVCHTLRAGRTPFAHRVAVTGTTAGELAEALGAALDLRTGPVDARVPAAPRTAVLRISGDEERLAAGLAALTTAYPAAAGGAEGAGTPAARLVGLLGTFGVRVRPQLDADLGDAARLEWEAGGATHAAPLVGDDPDEAPALLSAALGGLFTAGADLRLDALRAPGARFTGDLPTYPFQRKRFWIEEPLVGAGGGDAAATAAGHKRRAPDPADREAVRAYLLAELTEALHASEEPDTTLSFLDSGGDSFLSVLFITKVEENYRLRLTAEELPLDLPLGELFAKLADDIAETAAAGNAQGRDA
;
A
#
# COMPACT_ATOMS: atom_id res chain seq x y z
N MET A 1 34.86 -56.37 -14.68
CA MET A 1 34.59 -55.05 -15.28
C MET A 1 35.92 -54.57 -15.83
N GLU A 2 35.98 -54.22 -17.12
CA GLU A 2 37.22 -53.76 -17.74
C GLU A 2 37.64 -52.39 -17.18
N PRO A 3 38.95 -52.06 -17.10
CA PRO A 3 39.43 -50.77 -16.60
C PRO A 3 38.80 -49.56 -17.30
N ALA A 4 38.44 -49.69 -18.58
CA ALA A 4 37.73 -48.67 -19.35
C ALA A 4 36.28 -48.45 -18.86
N GLN A 5 35.57 -49.51 -18.50
CA GLN A 5 34.21 -49.45 -17.95
C GLN A 5 34.21 -48.82 -16.55
N ILE A 6 35.22 -49.13 -15.72
CA ILE A 6 35.41 -48.51 -14.41
C ILE A 6 35.68 -47.00 -14.57
N ARG A 7 36.55 -46.60 -15.50
CA ARG A 7 36.84 -45.19 -15.77
C ARG A 7 35.61 -44.42 -16.23
N GLN A 8 34.85 -44.97 -17.18
CA GLN A 8 33.61 -44.37 -17.66
C GLN A 8 32.58 -44.21 -16.52
N LEU A 9 32.40 -45.24 -15.69
CA LEU A 9 31.49 -45.18 -14.55
C LEU A 9 31.94 -44.13 -13.52
N MET A 10 33.24 -44.02 -13.24
CA MET A 10 33.79 -42.97 -12.38
C MET A 10 33.57 -41.56 -12.94
N GLU A 11 33.76 -41.36 -14.25
CA GLU A 11 33.50 -40.07 -14.90
C GLU A 11 32.01 -39.68 -14.86
N GLU A 12 31.12 -40.64 -15.09
CA GLU A 12 29.67 -40.46 -14.97
C GLU A 12 29.26 -40.12 -13.53
N GLN A 13 29.81 -40.81 -12.53
CA GLN A 13 29.59 -40.52 -11.12
C GLN A 13 30.12 -39.13 -10.72
N LEU A 14 31.29 -38.73 -11.23
CA LEU A 14 31.85 -37.40 -10.97
C LEU A 14 30.98 -36.29 -11.59
N LYS A 15 30.47 -36.49 -12.81
CA LYS A 15 29.53 -35.56 -13.46
C LYS A 15 28.22 -35.47 -12.68
N HIS A 16 27.68 -36.60 -12.22
CA HIS A 16 26.46 -36.63 -11.41
C HIS A 16 26.65 -35.92 -10.07
N SER A 17 27.74 -36.21 -9.35
CA SER A 17 28.09 -35.55 -8.10
C SER A 17 28.23 -34.03 -8.26
N ARG A 18 28.90 -33.56 -9.32
CA ARG A 18 29.00 -32.11 -9.63
C ARG A 18 27.64 -31.48 -9.91
N ARG A 19 26.74 -32.17 -10.64
CA ARG A 19 25.38 -31.68 -10.90
C ARG A 19 24.55 -31.59 -9.61
N LEU A 20 24.64 -32.59 -8.74
CA LEU A 20 23.97 -32.56 -7.43
C LEU A 20 24.51 -31.44 -6.54
N GLN A 21 25.83 -31.26 -6.47
CA GLN A 21 26.44 -30.15 -5.73
C GLN A 21 26.02 -28.78 -6.27
N ALA A 22 25.96 -28.62 -7.59
CA ALA A 22 25.46 -27.40 -8.21
C ALA A 22 23.99 -27.15 -7.85
N ARG A 23 23.15 -28.20 -7.91
CA ARG A 23 21.74 -28.11 -7.54
C ARG A 23 21.53 -27.79 -6.06
N ILE A 24 22.32 -28.37 -5.16
CA ILE A 24 22.27 -28.07 -3.73
C ILE A 24 22.62 -26.60 -3.50
N ARG A 25 23.71 -26.11 -4.10
CA ARG A 25 24.09 -24.69 -3.99
C ARG A 25 23.01 -23.76 -4.51
N GLU A 26 22.44 -24.05 -5.68
CA GLU A 26 21.33 -23.27 -6.25
C GLU A 26 20.12 -23.21 -5.29
N LEU A 27 19.73 -24.34 -4.71
CA LEU A 27 18.63 -24.40 -3.75
C LEU A 27 18.96 -23.66 -2.44
N GLU A 28 20.20 -23.77 -1.97
CA GLU A 28 20.69 -23.03 -0.80
C GLU A 28 20.70 -21.52 -1.07
N ASP A 29 21.16 -21.08 -2.23
CA ASP A 29 21.20 -19.65 -2.59
C ASP A 29 19.79 -19.10 -2.76
N ARG A 30 18.86 -19.85 -3.35
CA ARG A 30 17.42 -19.46 -3.40
C ARG A 30 16.79 -19.35 -2.01
N ARG A 31 17.11 -20.29 -1.10
CA ARG A 31 16.60 -20.29 0.28
C ARG A 31 17.06 -19.06 1.08
N HIS A 32 18.21 -18.50 0.75
CA HIS A 32 18.80 -17.34 1.42
C HIS A 32 18.85 -16.09 0.53
N ALA A 33 18.10 -16.09 -0.58
CA ALA A 33 18.10 -14.99 -1.53
C ALA A 33 17.70 -13.69 -0.83
N PRO A 34 18.43 -12.58 -1.10
CA PRO A 34 18.11 -11.28 -0.54
C PRO A 34 16.80 -10.75 -1.12
N LEU A 35 16.00 -10.11 -0.27
CA LEU A 35 14.74 -9.49 -0.67
C LEU A 35 14.85 -7.98 -0.52
N ALA A 36 14.44 -7.24 -1.55
CA ALA A 36 14.45 -5.80 -1.55
C ALA A 36 13.18 -5.24 -0.90
N VAL A 37 13.36 -4.26 -0.01
CA VAL A 37 12.30 -3.32 0.38
C VAL A 37 12.24 -2.27 -0.72
N VAL A 38 11.17 -2.26 -1.51
CA VAL A 38 11.03 -1.35 -2.67
C VAL A 38 10.06 -0.21 -2.46
N GLY A 39 9.20 -0.29 -1.45
CA GLY A 39 8.28 0.78 -1.07
C GLY A 39 7.83 0.65 0.38
N MET A 40 7.40 1.75 0.98
CA MET A 40 6.87 1.80 2.33
C MET A 40 5.92 2.97 2.51
N SER A 41 4.89 2.82 3.35
CA SER A 41 4.05 3.91 3.83
C SER A 41 3.63 3.65 5.27
N LEU A 42 3.24 4.70 6.00
CA LEU A 42 2.82 4.61 7.39
C LEU A 42 1.84 5.70 7.78
N ARG A 43 1.14 5.47 8.88
CA ARG A 43 0.39 6.46 9.67
C ARG A 43 0.71 6.21 11.13
N LEU A 44 1.27 7.22 11.79
CA LEU A 44 1.71 7.16 13.17
C LEU A 44 1.20 8.37 13.97
N PRO A 45 1.14 8.28 15.31
CA PRO A 45 0.71 9.39 16.16
C PRO A 45 1.54 10.65 15.97
N GLY A 46 0.95 11.81 16.27
CA GLY A 46 1.59 13.11 16.06
C GLY A 46 1.50 13.64 14.62
N GLY A 47 0.58 13.10 13.81
CA GLY A 47 0.39 13.53 12.41
C GLY A 47 1.49 13.03 11.46
N LEU A 48 2.18 11.96 11.84
CA LEU A 48 3.25 11.37 11.05
C LEU A 48 2.66 10.44 9.99
N ASP A 49 2.42 10.97 8.80
CA ASP A 49 1.72 10.30 7.71
C ASP A 49 2.61 9.87 6.54
N THR A 50 3.90 10.18 6.62
CA THR A 50 4.88 9.81 5.59
C THR A 50 6.17 9.27 6.22
N PRO A 51 6.91 8.38 5.52
CA PRO A 51 8.23 7.94 5.99
C PRO A 51 9.23 9.10 6.14
N GLU A 52 9.10 10.13 5.30
CA GLU A 52 9.92 11.34 5.36
C GLU A 52 9.66 12.14 6.65
N ALA A 53 8.39 12.41 6.98
CA ALA A 53 8.01 13.07 8.23
C ALA A 53 8.44 12.25 9.46
N TYR A 54 8.33 10.93 9.38
CA TYR A 54 8.80 10.05 10.45
C TYR A 54 10.32 10.13 10.65
N TRP A 55 11.10 10.22 9.56
CA TRP A 55 12.55 10.41 9.65
C TRP A 55 12.93 11.72 10.32
N ASP A 56 12.31 12.82 9.91
CA ASP A 56 12.55 14.14 10.51
C ASP A 56 12.20 14.13 12.01
N TRP A 57 11.08 13.50 12.37
CA TRP A 57 10.68 13.32 13.76
C TRP A 57 11.67 12.45 14.56
N LEU A 58 12.17 11.36 13.99
CA LEU A 58 13.17 10.50 14.61
C LEU A 58 14.48 11.27 14.91
N ARG A 59 14.87 12.23 14.06
CA ARG A 59 16.05 13.08 14.30
C ARG A 59 15.80 14.19 15.31
N ALA A 60 14.56 14.67 15.42
CA ALA A 60 14.16 15.67 16.40
C ALA A 60 14.05 15.09 17.83
N GLU A 61 13.85 15.96 18.82
CA GLU A 61 13.50 15.59 20.19
C GLU A 61 11.97 15.69 20.36
N GLY A 62 11.29 14.59 20.68
CA GLY A 62 9.84 14.60 20.87
C GLY A 62 9.22 13.24 21.13
N THR A 63 8.03 13.23 21.75
CA THR A 63 7.19 12.05 21.94
C THR A 63 5.85 12.24 21.24
N ALA A 64 5.15 11.14 20.97
CA ALA A 64 3.88 11.15 20.24
C ALA A 64 2.66 10.80 21.11
N ASP A 65 2.82 10.78 22.44
CA ASP A 65 1.74 10.55 23.38
C ASP A 65 0.88 11.80 23.60
N SER A 66 -0.43 11.61 23.69
CA SER A 66 -1.41 12.65 24.01
C SER A 66 -2.42 12.14 25.04
N GLU A 67 -3.26 13.04 25.54
CA GLU A 67 -4.46 12.63 26.28
C GLU A 67 -5.41 11.83 25.38
N ILE A 68 -6.26 11.00 25.99
CA ILE A 68 -7.31 10.25 25.27
C ILE A 68 -8.24 11.24 24.54
N PRO A 69 -8.41 11.16 23.20
CA PRO A 69 -9.24 12.09 22.43
C PRO A 69 -10.70 12.11 22.88
N ALA A 70 -11.37 13.26 22.68
CA ALA A 70 -12.78 13.44 23.07
C ALA A 70 -13.72 12.51 22.29
N GLU A 71 -13.32 12.12 21.09
CA GLU A 71 -14.00 11.20 20.17
C GLU A 71 -13.95 9.73 20.65
N ARG A 72 -13.33 9.46 21.82
CA ARG A 72 -13.22 8.16 22.47
C ARG A 72 -13.90 8.13 23.85
N PRO A 73 -15.20 8.43 23.97
CA PRO A 73 -15.85 8.60 25.26
C PRO A 73 -15.79 7.32 26.12
N GLY A 74 -15.87 6.11 25.55
CA GLY A 74 -15.72 4.87 26.32
C GLY A 74 -14.36 4.70 27.01
N LEU A 75 -13.26 5.03 26.33
CA LEU A 75 -11.91 5.00 26.92
C LEU A 75 -11.77 6.00 28.06
N ARG A 76 -12.39 7.18 27.94
CA ARG A 76 -12.38 8.21 28.98
C ARG A 76 -13.25 7.83 30.18
N ALA A 77 -14.39 7.17 29.94
CA ALA A 77 -15.36 6.83 30.97
C ALA A 77 -14.84 5.84 32.02
N VAL A 78 -13.84 5.02 31.66
CA VAL A 78 -13.26 4.02 32.57
C VAL A 78 -12.06 4.53 33.37
N TYR A 79 -11.65 5.79 33.19
CA TYR A 79 -10.50 6.34 33.89
C TYR A 79 -10.75 6.45 35.40
N ASP A 80 -9.81 5.93 36.19
CA ASP A 80 -9.70 6.15 37.62
C ASP A 80 -8.21 6.11 38.02
N PRO A 81 -7.65 7.19 38.62
CA PRO A 81 -6.23 7.26 38.92
C PRO A 81 -5.77 6.25 39.98
N VAL A 82 -6.66 5.55 40.69
CA VAL A 82 -6.32 4.54 41.69
C VAL A 82 -6.00 3.20 41.03
N PRO A 83 -4.73 2.73 41.06
CA PRO A 83 -4.36 1.47 40.41
C PRO A 83 -5.03 0.25 41.06
N GLY A 84 -5.49 -0.68 40.23
CA GLY A 84 -6.09 -1.95 40.68
C GLY A 84 -7.57 -1.87 41.05
N ARG A 85 -8.25 -0.75 40.79
CA ARG A 85 -9.71 -0.67 40.89
C ARG A 85 -10.35 -1.51 39.77
N PRO A 86 -11.16 -2.54 40.06
CA PRO A 86 -11.76 -3.39 39.02
C PRO A 86 -12.63 -2.58 38.05
N GLY A 87 -12.52 -2.86 36.75
CA GLY A 87 -13.30 -2.18 35.72
C GLY A 87 -12.76 -0.82 35.27
N HIS A 88 -11.63 -0.36 35.83
CA HIS A 88 -11.06 0.94 35.53
C HIS A 88 -9.64 0.87 34.95
N SER A 89 -9.27 1.93 34.22
CA SER A 89 -7.92 2.22 33.73
C SER A 89 -7.32 3.36 34.54
N TYR A 90 -6.07 3.24 34.99
CA TYR A 90 -5.35 4.34 35.65
C TYR A 90 -4.55 5.23 34.70
N VAL A 91 -4.64 4.96 33.39
CA VAL A 91 -3.86 5.65 32.37
C VAL A 91 -4.77 6.59 31.57
N GLU A 92 -4.35 7.85 31.46
CA GLU A 92 -5.06 8.91 30.72
C GLU A 92 -4.35 9.33 29.42
N ARG A 93 -3.20 8.72 29.11
CA ARG A 93 -2.35 9.06 27.97
C ARG A 93 -1.96 7.83 27.14
N ALA A 94 -1.92 8.00 25.83
CA ALA A 94 -1.43 7.00 24.87
C ALA A 94 -1.05 7.70 23.56
N GLY A 95 -0.43 6.99 22.61
CA GLY A 95 -0.22 7.52 21.25
C GLY A 95 -1.46 7.33 20.40
N PHE A 96 -2.07 8.42 19.91
CA PHE A 96 -3.26 8.38 19.07
C PHE A 96 -2.99 8.93 17.67
N LEU A 97 -3.60 8.29 16.66
CA LEU A 97 -3.68 8.83 15.32
C LEU A 97 -4.62 10.04 15.31
N SER A 98 -4.27 11.06 14.53
CA SER A 98 -5.02 12.31 14.46
C SER A 98 -6.36 12.17 13.73
N ASP A 99 -6.40 11.34 12.68
CA ASP A 99 -7.61 11.11 11.90
C ASP A 99 -7.76 9.64 11.53
N ILE A 100 -8.79 9.03 12.11
CA ILE A 100 -9.20 7.64 11.93
C ILE A 100 -10.61 7.53 11.37
N SER A 101 -11.28 8.67 11.18
CA SER A 101 -12.69 8.71 10.80
C SER A 101 -12.87 9.02 9.33
N HIS A 102 -11.91 9.68 8.69
CA HIS A 102 -11.99 9.98 7.27
C HIS A 102 -11.40 8.88 6.39
N PHE A 103 -12.01 8.69 5.22
CA PHE A 103 -11.61 7.69 4.23
C PHE A 103 -12.19 8.05 2.86
N ASP A 104 -11.50 7.70 1.78
CA ASP A 104 -12.00 7.86 0.40
C ASP A 104 -12.70 6.58 -0.10
N ALA A 105 -13.95 6.38 0.31
CA ALA A 105 -14.71 5.17 -0.03
C ALA A 105 -14.94 5.02 -1.55
N ASP A 106 -15.21 6.12 -2.23
CA ASP A 106 -15.52 6.12 -3.67
C ASP A 106 -14.28 5.75 -4.49
N PHE A 107 -13.09 6.18 -4.06
CA PHE A 107 -11.84 5.75 -4.68
C PHE A 107 -11.68 4.22 -4.65
N PHE A 108 -12.04 3.56 -3.56
CA PHE A 108 -11.92 2.10 -3.44
C PHE A 108 -13.14 1.32 -3.93
N GLY A 109 -14.18 2.01 -4.39
CA GLY A 109 -15.44 1.39 -4.85
C GLY A 109 -16.22 0.75 -3.71
N ILE A 110 -16.20 1.38 -2.53
CA ILE A 110 -16.87 0.92 -1.31
C ILE A 110 -18.08 1.83 -1.08
N SER A 111 -19.26 1.24 -0.86
CA SER A 111 -20.48 2.04 -0.59
C SER A 111 -20.33 2.85 0.70
N GLN A 112 -21.03 3.99 0.78
CA GLN A 112 -21.05 4.82 1.99
C GLN A 112 -21.60 4.05 3.20
N ARG A 113 -22.57 3.16 2.96
CA ARG A 113 -23.11 2.23 3.96
C ARG A 113 -22.04 1.27 4.49
N GLU A 114 -21.31 0.60 3.61
CA GLU A 114 -20.23 -0.31 4.02
C GLU A 114 -19.11 0.45 4.73
N ALA A 115 -18.65 1.57 4.17
CA ALA A 115 -17.53 2.37 4.69
C ALA A 115 -17.73 2.82 6.13
N LYS A 116 -18.98 3.13 6.53
CA LYS A 116 -19.35 3.44 7.92
C LYS A 116 -19.08 2.28 8.88
N LEU A 117 -19.28 1.05 8.42
CA LEU A 117 -19.17 -0.17 9.22
C LEU A 117 -17.79 -0.83 9.15
N LEU A 118 -16.93 -0.40 8.22
CA LEU A 118 -15.54 -0.85 8.18
C LEU A 118 -14.77 -0.37 9.41
N ASP A 119 -14.03 -1.27 10.05
CA ASP A 119 -13.01 -0.92 11.04
C ASP A 119 -12.05 0.13 10.41
N PRO A 120 -11.83 1.28 11.07
CA PRO A 120 -10.82 2.27 10.66
C PRO A 120 -9.45 1.68 10.32
N GLN A 121 -9.05 0.57 10.96
CA GLN A 121 -7.84 -0.16 10.61
C GLN A 121 -7.85 -0.61 9.14
N GLN A 122 -8.96 -1.21 8.67
CA GLN A 122 -9.09 -1.66 7.28
C GLN A 122 -9.09 -0.49 6.30
N ARG A 123 -9.74 0.61 6.66
CA ARG A 123 -9.78 1.84 5.84
C ARG A 123 -8.38 2.43 5.64
N MET A 124 -7.65 2.65 6.73
CA MET A 124 -6.28 3.17 6.66
C MET A 124 -5.32 2.19 5.99
N LEU A 125 -5.52 0.88 6.16
CA LEU A 125 -4.72 -0.14 5.45
C LEU A 125 -4.87 -0.05 3.93
N LEU A 126 -6.07 0.24 3.42
CA LEU A 126 -6.31 0.41 1.98
C LEU A 126 -5.53 1.60 1.41
N GLU A 127 -5.63 2.77 2.05
CA GLU A 127 -4.89 3.98 1.67
C GLU A 127 -3.39 3.77 1.78
N THR A 128 -2.92 3.28 2.93
CA THR A 128 -1.48 3.10 3.20
C THR A 128 -0.87 2.03 2.28
N ALA A 129 -1.61 0.98 1.93
CA ALA A 129 -1.15 -0.03 0.97
C ALA A 129 -1.07 0.53 -0.46
N TRP A 130 -2.05 1.32 -0.89
CA TRP A 130 -2.01 2.02 -2.18
C TRP A 130 -0.76 2.90 -2.29
N GLU A 131 -0.51 3.73 -1.28
CA GLU A 131 0.65 4.62 -1.25
C GLU A 131 1.97 3.87 -1.24
N ALA A 132 2.07 2.76 -0.51
CA ALA A 132 3.29 1.96 -0.48
C ALA A 132 3.61 1.38 -1.87
N LEU A 133 2.58 0.98 -2.64
CA LEU A 133 2.71 0.50 -4.02
C LEU A 133 3.09 1.63 -4.98
N GLU A 134 2.49 2.81 -4.85
CA GLU A 134 2.89 4.00 -5.61
C GLU A 134 4.35 4.38 -5.33
N ARG A 135 4.76 4.36 -4.06
CA ARG A 135 6.16 4.58 -3.66
C ARG A 135 7.10 3.47 -4.16
N ALA A 136 6.60 2.26 -4.40
CA ALA A 136 7.34 1.18 -5.06
C ALA A 136 7.39 1.29 -6.59
N GLY A 137 6.67 2.26 -7.18
CA GLY A 137 6.51 2.39 -8.62
C GLY A 137 5.69 1.26 -9.24
N ILE A 138 4.70 0.73 -8.52
CA ILE A 138 3.82 -0.35 -8.97
C ILE A 138 2.44 0.25 -9.26
N ALA A 139 2.09 0.38 -10.54
CA ALA A 139 0.75 0.78 -10.95
C ALA A 139 -0.26 -0.34 -10.67
N VAL A 140 -1.30 -0.05 -9.88
CA VAL A 140 -2.36 -1.01 -9.55
C VAL A 140 -3.48 -0.90 -10.58
N ARG A 141 -3.48 -1.83 -11.55
CA ARG A 141 -4.59 -1.99 -12.51
C ARG A 141 -5.24 -3.34 -12.27
N ARG A 142 -6.55 -3.37 -11.96
CA ARG A 142 -7.28 -4.63 -11.71
C ARG A 142 -7.18 -5.63 -12.87
N SER A 143 -7.01 -5.13 -14.10
CA SER A 143 -6.79 -5.94 -15.31
C SER A 143 -5.46 -6.69 -15.34
N ASP A 144 -4.43 -6.21 -14.64
CA ASP A 144 -3.03 -6.63 -14.86
C ASP A 144 -2.67 -7.96 -14.19
N ARG A 145 -3.62 -8.61 -13.51
CA ARG A 145 -3.41 -9.87 -12.76
C ARG A 145 -2.11 -9.82 -11.94
N LEU A 146 -1.97 -8.81 -11.10
CA LEU A 146 -0.78 -8.63 -10.26
C LEU A 146 -0.64 -9.76 -9.23
N ASP A 147 0.51 -10.42 -9.26
CA ASP A 147 0.86 -11.50 -8.34
C ASP A 147 1.49 -10.94 -7.05
N VAL A 148 0.62 -10.37 -6.21
CA VAL A 148 0.94 -9.76 -4.93
C VAL A 148 0.36 -10.63 -3.82
N GLY A 149 1.19 -11.06 -2.87
CA GLY A 149 0.73 -11.63 -1.60
C GLY A 149 0.52 -10.54 -0.54
N VAL A 150 -0.44 -10.73 0.37
CA VAL A 150 -0.77 -9.80 1.45
C VAL A 150 -0.67 -10.51 2.79
N PHE A 151 0.26 -10.02 3.64
CA PHE A 151 0.57 -10.58 4.94
C PHE A 151 0.36 -9.49 5.99
N LEU A 152 -0.77 -9.55 6.69
CA LEU A 152 -1.19 -8.52 7.65
C LEU A 152 -0.99 -9.00 9.09
N GLY A 153 -0.18 -8.27 9.85
CA GLY A 153 -0.18 -8.33 11.31
C GLY A 153 -1.27 -7.40 11.87
N MET A 154 -2.31 -7.97 12.47
CA MET A 154 -3.40 -7.20 13.07
C MET A 154 -3.90 -7.97 14.27
N MET A 155 -4.19 -7.27 15.36
CA MET A 155 -4.83 -7.85 16.54
C MET A 155 -6.08 -7.05 16.87
N ALA A 156 -7.04 -7.74 17.47
CA ALA A 156 -8.30 -7.19 17.96
C ALA A 156 -9.18 -6.50 16.90
N SER A 157 -10.49 -6.75 17.00
CA SER A 157 -11.52 -6.04 16.21
C SER A 157 -12.44 -5.31 17.17
N GLU A 158 -11.92 -4.20 17.68
CA GLU A 158 -12.59 -3.44 18.73
C GLU A 158 -13.66 -2.48 18.16
N TYR A 159 -13.69 -2.24 16.85
CA TYR A 159 -14.68 -1.34 16.24
C TYR A 159 -16.10 -1.91 16.29
N ASN A 160 -16.24 -3.22 16.09
CA ASN A 160 -17.52 -3.92 16.11
C ASN A 160 -18.20 -3.89 17.48
N GLU A 161 -17.43 -3.75 18.56
CA GLU A 161 -18.00 -3.58 19.91
C GLU A 161 -18.94 -2.36 19.99
N ARG A 162 -18.76 -1.34 19.13
CA ARG A 162 -19.67 -0.18 19.03
C ARG A 162 -21.04 -0.51 18.42
N LEU A 163 -21.16 -1.63 17.72
CA LEU A 163 -22.42 -2.13 17.16
C LEU A 163 -23.10 -3.15 18.07
N GLU A 164 -22.35 -3.70 19.03
CA GLU A 164 -22.80 -4.77 19.91
C GLU A 164 -23.59 -4.23 21.10
N ASP A 165 -24.76 -3.65 20.83
CA ASP A 165 -25.79 -3.59 21.85
C ASP A 165 -26.49 -4.95 21.91
N ARG A 166 -26.15 -5.77 22.93
CA ARG A 166 -26.77 -7.10 23.12
C ARG A 166 -28.29 -7.04 23.36
N THR A 167 -28.83 -5.85 23.63
CA THR A 167 -30.27 -5.61 23.81
C THR A 167 -30.95 -5.10 22.53
N ASP A 168 -30.20 -4.65 21.52
CA ASP A 168 -30.69 -4.19 20.22
C ASP A 168 -29.86 -4.77 19.06
N MET A 169 -30.30 -5.93 18.57
CA MET A 169 -29.68 -6.62 17.43
C MET A 169 -30.03 -6.01 16.07
N THR A 170 -30.90 -4.99 16.00
CA THR A 170 -31.30 -4.37 14.71
C THR A 170 -30.17 -3.58 14.06
N ARG A 171 -29.12 -3.28 14.81
CA ARG A 171 -27.90 -2.59 14.35
C ARG A 171 -26.93 -3.50 13.60
N ILE A 172 -27.13 -4.82 13.65
CA ILE A 172 -26.29 -5.79 12.93
C ILE A 172 -26.83 -5.94 11.52
N ASP A 173 -26.07 -5.45 10.54
CA ASP A 173 -26.37 -5.61 9.12
C ASP A 173 -25.34 -6.54 8.44
N PRO A 174 -25.48 -6.86 7.13
CA PRO A 174 -24.58 -7.78 6.43
C PRO A 174 -23.09 -7.39 6.49
N TYR A 175 -22.77 -6.11 6.65
CA TYR A 175 -21.39 -5.62 6.69
C TYR A 175 -20.73 -5.72 8.08
N TYR A 176 -21.48 -6.05 9.14
CA TYR A 176 -20.91 -6.23 10.47
C TYR A 176 -19.74 -7.24 10.48
N THR A 177 -19.91 -8.37 9.78
CA THR A 177 -18.88 -9.42 9.75
C THR A 177 -17.68 -9.01 8.90
N THR A 178 -17.92 -8.45 7.72
CA THR A 178 -16.86 -8.07 6.77
C THR A 178 -16.13 -6.80 7.19
N GLY A 179 -16.79 -5.92 7.95
CA GLY A 179 -16.23 -4.67 8.46
C GLY A 179 -15.30 -4.85 9.65
N GLY A 180 -15.54 -5.86 10.49
CA GLY A 180 -14.70 -6.12 11.67
C GLY A 180 -13.81 -7.36 11.61
N GLY A 181 -14.13 -8.40 10.84
CA GLY A 181 -13.36 -9.64 10.90
C GLY A 181 -11.89 -9.46 10.48
N LEU A 182 -10.94 -9.98 11.28
CA LEU A 182 -9.49 -9.82 11.05
C LEU A 182 -9.03 -10.32 9.67
N CYS A 183 -9.63 -11.40 9.15
CA CYS A 183 -9.32 -11.93 7.83
C CYS A 183 -9.69 -10.97 6.69
N PHE A 184 -10.69 -10.11 6.90
CA PHE A 184 -11.12 -9.14 5.90
C PHE A 184 -10.14 -7.98 5.76
N GLY A 185 -9.27 -7.69 6.74
CA GLY A 185 -8.21 -6.69 6.57
C GLY A 185 -7.29 -7.01 5.38
N ALA A 186 -6.68 -8.20 5.37
CA ALA A 186 -5.84 -8.64 4.25
C ALA A 186 -6.66 -9.00 2.99
N GLY A 187 -7.83 -9.63 3.19
CA GLY A 187 -8.74 -10.01 2.11
C GLY A 187 -9.22 -8.81 1.29
N ARG A 188 -9.58 -7.72 1.96
CA ARG A 188 -10.11 -6.50 1.33
C ARG A 188 -9.04 -5.77 0.53
N ILE A 189 -7.80 -5.69 1.01
CA ILE A 189 -6.67 -5.17 0.21
C ILE A 189 -6.57 -5.97 -1.09
N SER A 190 -6.56 -7.30 -1.00
CA SER A 190 -6.41 -8.16 -2.18
C SER A 190 -7.59 -8.02 -3.15
N HIS A 191 -8.81 -7.97 -2.64
CA HIS A 191 -10.03 -7.80 -3.42
C HIS A 191 -10.06 -6.45 -4.15
N VAL A 192 -9.83 -5.36 -3.41
CA VAL A 192 -9.93 -4.00 -3.94
C VAL A 192 -8.85 -3.74 -4.99
N MET A 193 -7.64 -4.26 -4.79
CA MET A 193 -6.50 -4.05 -5.69
C MET A 193 -6.42 -5.09 -6.82
N GLY A 194 -7.17 -6.20 -6.74
CA GLY A 194 -7.15 -7.28 -7.74
C GLY A 194 -5.95 -8.23 -7.63
N PHE A 195 -5.43 -8.44 -6.43
CA PHE A 195 -4.28 -9.31 -6.17
C PHE A 195 -4.65 -10.80 -6.15
N ARG A 196 -3.69 -11.65 -6.50
CA ARG A 196 -3.89 -13.10 -6.62
C ARG A 196 -2.90 -13.97 -5.85
N GLY A 197 -1.96 -13.37 -5.12
CA GLY A 197 -1.01 -14.11 -4.29
C GLY A 197 -1.62 -14.56 -2.96
N PRO A 198 -0.82 -15.14 -2.04
CA PRO A 198 -1.26 -15.58 -0.73
C PRO A 198 -1.83 -14.43 0.11
N VAL A 199 -2.91 -14.68 0.86
CA VAL A 199 -3.57 -13.67 1.70
C VAL A 199 -3.75 -14.20 3.12
N LEU A 200 -3.12 -13.55 4.09
CA LEU A 200 -3.07 -14.01 5.48
C LEU A 200 -3.18 -12.84 6.45
N SER A 201 -4.04 -12.99 7.45
CA SER A 201 -4.04 -12.16 8.66
C SER A 201 -3.43 -12.98 9.80
N VAL A 202 -2.45 -12.40 10.50
CA VAL A 202 -1.64 -13.05 11.52
C VAL A 202 -1.82 -12.31 12.85
N ASP A 203 -2.22 -13.05 13.87
CA ASP A 203 -2.26 -12.56 15.25
C ASP A 203 -1.30 -13.38 16.12
N THR A 204 -0.18 -12.74 16.46
CA THR A 204 0.78 -13.20 17.47
C THR A 204 1.01 -12.08 18.49
N ALA A 205 -0.03 -11.28 18.77
CA ALA A 205 0.04 -10.06 19.58
C ALA A 205 1.12 -9.08 19.09
N CYS A 206 2.05 -8.67 19.94
CA CYS A 206 3.06 -7.65 19.63
C CYS A 206 4.04 -8.06 18.50
N SER A 207 4.20 -9.37 18.21
CA SER A 207 5.05 -9.86 17.12
C SER A 207 4.33 -9.96 15.77
N SER A 208 3.02 -9.69 15.69
CA SER A 208 2.18 -9.94 14.49
C SER A 208 2.78 -9.43 13.19
N SER A 209 3.22 -8.18 13.11
CA SER A 209 3.79 -7.63 11.87
C SER A 209 5.14 -8.23 11.47
N LEU A 210 5.99 -8.65 12.42
CA LEU A 210 7.24 -9.35 12.07
C LEU A 210 7.01 -10.82 11.73
N SER A 211 6.04 -11.47 12.36
CA SER A 211 5.58 -12.80 11.96
C SER A 211 5.02 -12.77 10.54
N ALA A 212 4.22 -11.76 10.19
CA ALA A 212 3.74 -11.53 8.83
C ALA A 212 4.90 -11.27 7.85
N LEU A 213 5.90 -10.46 8.24
CA LEU A 213 7.12 -10.26 7.45
C LEU A 213 7.85 -11.58 7.20
N HIS A 214 8.00 -12.42 8.22
CA HIS A 214 8.64 -13.72 8.08
C HIS A 214 7.92 -14.59 7.04
N LEU A 215 6.59 -14.67 7.09
CA LEU A 215 5.80 -15.43 6.12
C LEU A 215 5.95 -14.87 4.70
N ALA A 216 5.96 -13.54 4.53
CA ALA A 216 6.22 -12.90 3.24
C ALA A 216 7.62 -13.23 2.69
N VAL A 217 8.64 -13.26 3.55
CA VAL A 217 10.00 -13.66 3.18
C VAL A 217 10.02 -15.10 2.67
N ARG A 218 9.31 -16.01 3.33
CA ARG A 218 9.20 -17.41 2.89
C ARG A 218 8.45 -17.52 1.55
N ALA A 219 7.32 -16.84 1.40
CA ALA A 219 6.53 -16.86 0.17
C ALA A 219 7.30 -16.34 -1.06
N LEU A 220 8.04 -15.22 -0.92
CA LEU A 220 8.85 -14.65 -2.00
C LEU A 220 10.00 -15.58 -2.43
N ARG A 221 10.67 -16.21 -1.47
CA ARG A 221 11.76 -17.17 -1.72
C ARG A 221 11.25 -18.49 -2.31
N ASN A 222 10.02 -18.88 -1.99
CA ASN A 222 9.34 -20.02 -2.58
C ASN A 222 8.66 -19.69 -3.92
N GLU A 223 8.72 -18.44 -4.38
CA GLU A 223 8.06 -17.96 -5.61
C GLU A 223 6.53 -18.18 -5.61
N GLU A 224 5.91 -18.13 -4.42
CA GLU A 224 4.45 -18.16 -4.25
C GLU A 224 3.80 -16.81 -4.62
N CYS A 225 4.59 -15.74 -4.65
CA CYS A 225 4.22 -14.46 -5.21
C CYS A 225 5.45 -13.73 -5.79
N ARG A 226 5.19 -12.72 -6.63
CA ARG A 226 6.23 -11.81 -7.16
C ARG A 226 6.49 -10.64 -6.22
N TYR A 227 5.43 -10.08 -5.66
CA TYR A 227 5.48 -9.01 -4.67
C TYR A 227 4.83 -9.46 -3.37
N ALA A 228 5.27 -8.95 -2.24
CA ALA A 228 4.59 -9.13 -0.97
C ALA A 228 4.33 -7.79 -0.28
N LEU A 229 3.08 -7.55 0.08
CA LEU A 229 2.68 -6.50 1.01
C LEU A 229 2.75 -7.05 2.43
N VAL A 230 3.61 -6.44 3.24
CA VAL A 230 3.68 -6.71 4.67
C VAL A 230 3.06 -5.54 5.40
N CYS A 231 1.95 -5.80 6.09
CA CYS A 231 1.16 -4.79 6.75
C CYS A 231 1.16 -4.99 8.27
N GLY A 232 1.03 -3.90 9.02
CA GLY A 232 0.76 -3.92 10.45
C GLY A 232 -0.25 -2.84 10.80
N SER A 233 -1.29 -3.15 11.56
CA SER A 233 -2.25 -2.15 12.06
C SER A 233 -2.59 -2.38 13.52
N ASN A 234 -2.78 -1.28 14.26
CA ASN A 234 -3.32 -1.28 15.60
C ASN A 234 -4.03 0.04 15.92
N LEU A 235 -5.24 -0.02 16.47
CA LEU A 235 -5.97 1.14 16.95
C LEU A 235 -6.52 0.91 18.36
N LEU A 236 -6.70 2.00 19.13
CA LEU A 236 -7.21 1.99 20.49
C LEU A 236 -8.68 2.42 20.46
N LEU A 237 -9.57 1.45 20.30
CA LEU A 237 -11.00 1.67 20.03
C LEU A 237 -11.89 1.30 21.21
N SER A 238 -11.50 0.31 22.01
CA SER A 238 -12.27 -0.24 23.13
C SER A 238 -11.58 -0.03 24.49
N ALA A 239 -12.40 0.19 25.52
CA ALA A 239 -11.96 0.26 26.91
C ALA A 239 -11.55 -1.10 27.48
N SER A 240 -12.10 -2.21 26.97
CA SER A 240 -11.95 -3.55 27.54
C SER A 240 -10.49 -3.98 27.69
N LEU A 241 -9.71 -3.86 26.63
CA LEU A 241 -8.30 -4.22 26.64
C LEU A 241 -7.48 -3.27 27.50
N MET A 242 -7.77 -1.96 27.47
CA MET A 242 -7.10 -0.97 28.32
C MET A 242 -7.28 -1.29 29.82
N VAL A 243 -8.53 -1.56 30.23
CA VAL A 243 -8.86 -1.95 31.60
C VAL A 243 -8.13 -3.24 31.98
N SER A 244 -8.18 -4.27 31.13
CA SER A 244 -7.51 -5.55 31.37
C SER A 244 -6.02 -5.39 31.64
N LEU A 245 -5.32 -4.63 30.78
CA LEU A 245 -3.87 -4.38 30.92
C LEU A 245 -3.51 -3.55 32.15
N CYS A 246 -4.39 -2.62 32.56
CA CYS A 246 -4.23 -1.90 33.82
C CYS A 246 -4.39 -2.85 35.03
N GLN A 247 -5.33 -3.80 34.99
CA GLN A 247 -5.46 -4.78 36.08
C GLN A 247 -4.20 -5.65 36.24
N THR A 248 -3.49 -5.94 35.14
CA THR A 248 -2.22 -6.68 35.19
C THR A 248 -1.00 -5.81 35.45
N ARG A 249 -1.16 -4.49 35.58
CA ARG A 249 -0.08 -3.50 35.72
C ARG A 249 0.95 -3.56 34.59
N ALA A 250 0.51 -3.90 33.39
CA ALA A 250 1.39 -3.99 32.22
C ALA A 250 1.70 -2.61 31.62
N VAL A 251 0.79 -1.65 31.79
CA VAL A 251 0.88 -0.30 31.24
C VAL A 251 1.54 0.66 32.25
N SER A 252 2.44 1.52 31.79
CA SER A 252 3.03 2.56 32.64
C SER A 252 1.95 3.54 33.15
N PRO A 253 1.98 3.96 34.42
CA PRO A 253 1.08 4.98 34.95
C PRO A 253 1.10 6.32 34.20
N ASP A 254 2.26 6.71 33.65
CA ASP A 254 2.40 7.94 32.86
C ASP A 254 2.08 7.73 31.36
N GLY A 255 1.68 6.51 30.96
CA GLY A 255 1.34 6.17 29.59
C GLY A 255 2.53 6.15 28.63
N ARG A 256 3.78 6.13 29.12
CA ARG A 256 5.00 6.15 28.30
C ARG A 256 5.82 4.88 28.49
N SER A 257 6.41 4.40 27.41
CA SER A 257 7.43 3.34 27.49
C SER A 257 8.76 3.97 27.86
N LYS A 258 9.41 3.51 28.94
CA LYS A 258 10.69 4.04 29.42
C LYS A 258 11.83 3.07 29.17
N SER A 259 11.93 2.58 27.93
CA SER A 259 12.87 1.53 27.52
C SER A 259 14.30 1.83 27.99
N PHE A 260 14.88 0.89 28.72
CA PHE A 260 16.25 0.92 29.26
C PHE A 260 16.53 1.94 30.36
N LEU A 261 15.54 2.73 30.81
CA LEU A 261 15.71 3.68 31.89
C LEU A 261 15.48 3.01 33.26
N ALA A 262 16.06 3.58 34.32
CA ALA A 262 15.83 3.15 35.70
C ALA A 262 14.35 3.28 36.14
N THR A 263 13.60 4.13 35.45
CA THR A 263 12.19 4.41 35.69
C THR A 263 11.24 3.55 34.84
N ALA A 264 11.76 2.52 34.16
CA ALA A 264 10.96 1.51 33.46
C ALA A 264 9.97 0.83 34.41
N ASP A 265 8.67 0.94 34.14
CA ASP A 265 7.57 0.47 35.00
C ASP A 265 6.36 -0.04 34.19
N GLY A 266 6.54 -0.29 32.88
CA GLY A 266 5.48 -0.68 31.96
C GLY A 266 5.64 -0.02 30.60
N TYR A 267 4.74 -0.34 29.67
CA TYR A 267 4.72 0.28 28.35
C TYR A 267 3.59 1.31 28.21
N GLY A 268 3.75 2.27 27.33
CA GLY A 268 2.66 3.15 26.88
C GLY A 268 1.95 2.54 25.68
N ARG A 269 0.61 2.49 25.63
CA ARG A 269 -0.12 2.01 24.44
C ARG A 269 -0.07 3.05 23.31
N SER A 270 -0.21 2.60 22.07
CA SER A 270 -0.19 3.48 20.90
C SER A 270 -0.90 2.89 19.69
N GLU A 271 -1.35 3.75 18.78
CA GLU A 271 -1.97 3.43 17.50
C GLU A 271 -0.94 3.50 16.36
N GLY A 272 -1.21 2.81 15.25
CA GLY A 272 -0.47 3.04 14.02
C GLY A 272 -0.74 2.01 12.93
N VAL A 273 -0.42 2.40 11.71
CA VAL A 273 -0.50 1.58 10.50
C VAL A 273 0.82 1.69 9.76
N GLY A 274 1.33 0.57 9.24
CA GLY A 274 2.53 0.57 8.41
C GLY A 274 2.45 -0.52 7.35
N VAL A 275 2.99 -0.23 6.17
CA VAL A 275 3.03 -1.14 5.03
C VAL A 275 4.41 -1.12 4.38
N LEU A 276 4.93 -2.29 4.04
CA LEU A 276 6.13 -2.48 3.21
C LEU A 276 5.76 -3.23 1.94
N VAL A 277 6.44 -2.89 0.85
CA VAL A 277 6.43 -3.66 -0.40
C VAL A 277 7.77 -4.37 -0.55
N LEU A 278 7.73 -5.70 -0.61
CA LEU A 278 8.91 -6.55 -0.78
C LEU A 278 8.87 -7.25 -2.13
N MET A 279 10.05 -7.49 -2.71
CA MET A 279 10.24 -8.40 -3.84
C MET A 279 11.64 -9.01 -3.80
N ARG A 280 11.94 -9.94 -4.70
CA ARG A 280 13.32 -10.45 -4.85
C ARG A 280 14.24 -9.32 -5.30
N GLN A 281 15.43 -9.23 -4.71
CA GLN A 281 16.34 -8.14 -5.01
C GLN A 281 16.79 -8.13 -6.48
N ASP A 282 17.09 -9.30 -7.04
CA ASP A 282 17.48 -9.43 -8.46
C ASP A 282 16.41 -8.87 -9.41
N ASP A 283 15.13 -9.11 -9.10
CA ASP A 283 14.01 -8.58 -9.88
C ASP A 283 13.90 -7.05 -9.72
N ALA A 284 14.11 -6.53 -8.51
CA ALA A 284 14.10 -5.09 -8.26
C ALA A 284 15.21 -4.38 -9.05
N GLU A 285 16.41 -4.98 -9.08
CA GLU A 285 17.55 -4.47 -9.84
C GLU A 285 17.30 -4.51 -11.36
N ALA A 286 16.79 -5.64 -11.87
CA ALA A 286 16.46 -5.83 -13.28
C ALA A 286 15.37 -4.84 -13.76
N GLU A 287 14.35 -4.59 -12.93
CA GLU A 287 13.28 -3.64 -13.22
C GLU A 287 13.67 -2.18 -12.98
N GLY A 288 14.85 -1.92 -12.41
CA GLY A 288 15.29 -0.57 -12.06
C GLY A 288 14.46 0.06 -10.95
N ARG A 289 13.92 -0.74 -10.04
CA ARG A 289 13.24 -0.27 -8.83
C ARG A 289 14.24 0.21 -7.80
N GLN A 290 13.82 1.17 -6.98
CA GLN A 290 14.62 1.64 -5.88
C GLN A 290 14.64 0.58 -4.78
N VAL A 291 15.83 0.14 -4.37
CA VAL A 291 16.00 -0.72 -3.20
C VAL A 291 16.32 0.19 -2.00
N LEU A 292 15.39 0.27 -1.05
CA LEU A 292 15.51 1.11 0.14
C LEU A 292 16.40 0.44 1.20
N ALA A 293 16.27 -0.88 1.33
CA ALA A 293 17.07 -1.76 2.17
C ALA A 293 16.87 -3.21 1.71
N THR A 294 17.71 -4.11 2.20
CA THR A 294 17.63 -5.55 1.95
C THR A 294 17.22 -6.30 3.21
N VAL A 295 16.18 -7.11 3.13
CA VAL A 295 15.88 -8.16 4.12
C VAL A 295 16.80 -9.35 3.84
N ARG A 296 17.77 -9.58 4.73
CA ARG A 296 18.75 -10.66 4.59
C ARG A 296 18.22 -11.97 5.16
N GLY A 297 17.55 -11.92 6.29
CA GLY A 297 16.97 -13.11 6.91
C GLY A 297 16.00 -12.78 8.04
N SER A 298 15.25 -13.79 8.45
CA SER A 298 14.33 -13.68 9.59
C SER A 298 14.09 -15.03 10.25
N ALA A 299 13.71 -15.01 11.52
CA ALA A 299 13.28 -16.18 12.27
C ALA A 299 12.10 -15.86 13.18
N VAL A 300 11.28 -16.89 13.44
CA VAL A 300 10.16 -16.85 14.38
C VAL A 300 10.20 -18.14 15.21
N ASN A 301 10.13 -18.02 16.53
CA ASN A 301 10.04 -19.15 17.45
C ASN A 301 9.05 -18.87 18.60
N HIS A 302 9.02 -19.73 19.62
CA HIS A 302 8.16 -19.55 20.79
C HIS A 302 8.91 -19.81 22.09
N ASP A 303 8.54 -19.08 23.15
CA ASP A 303 9.07 -19.19 24.51
C ASP A 303 8.85 -20.56 25.19
N GLY A 304 8.04 -21.43 24.59
CA GLY A 304 7.68 -22.74 25.15
C GLY A 304 7.12 -22.68 26.57
N ALA A 305 7.53 -23.62 27.41
CA ALA A 305 7.15 -23.68 28.82
C ALA A 305 7.97 -22.70 29.68
N ALA A 306 7.81 -21.40 29.43
CA ALA A 306 8.37 -20.33 30.25
C ALA A 306 7.77 -20.30 31.67
N SER A 307 8.28 -19.42 32.55
CA SER A 307 7.82 -19.29 33.95
C SER A 307 6.37 -18.82 34.09
N GLY A 308 5.78 -18.30 33.02
CA GLY A 308 4.36 -18.01 32.87
C GLY A 308 4.05 -17.74 31.40
N LEU A 309 2.78 -17.84 31.00
CA LEU A 309 2.37 -17.66 29.59
C LEU A 309 2.83 -16.32 29.00
N THR A 310 2.80 -15.26 29.81
CA THR A 310 3.16 -13.90 29.41
C THR A 310 4.56 -13.48 29.85
N ALA A 311 5.35 -14.40 30.42
CA ALA A 311 6.69 -14.11 30.89
C ALA A 311 7.71 -14.35 29.76
N PRO A 312 8.61 -13.40 29.47
CA PRO A 312 9.60 -13.57 28.41
C PRO A 312 10.64 -14.64 28.73
N ASN A 313 11.19 -15.28 27.69
CA ASN A 313 12.21 -16.33 27.83
C ASN A 313 13.54 -15.95 27.13
N GLY A 314 14.56 -15.63 27.94
CA GLY A 314 15.88 -15.24 27.45
C GLY A 314 16.54 -16.27 26.52
N PRO A 315 16.62 -17.57 26.90
CA PRO A 315 17.11 -18.63 26.01
C PRO A 315 16.38 -18.71 24.65
N ALA A 316 15.05 -18.59 24.62
CA ALA A 316 14.29 -18.59 23.37
C ALA A 316 14.60 -17.35 22.51
N GLN A 317 14.80 -16.18 23.13
CA GLN A 317 15.25 -14.97 22.42
C GLN A 317 16.66 -15.14 21.84
N GLN A 318 17.58 -15.80 22.55
CA GLN A 318 18.90 -16.11 22.00
C GLN A 318 18.82 -17.04 20.79
N GLU A 319 17.92 -18.03 20.81
CA GLU A 319 17.72 -18.97 19.70
C GLU A 319 17.20 -18.23 18.46
N VAL A 320 16.16 -17.40 18.58
CA VAL A 320 15.62 -16.66 17.43
C VAL A 320 16.66 -15.69 16.84
N PHE A 321 17.53 -15.10 17.67
CA PHE A 321 18.64 -14.27 17.18
C PHE A 321 19.64 -15.09 16.35
N ARG A 322 20.06 -16.27 16.84
CA ARG A 322 20.99 -17.15 16.12
C ARG A 322 20.38 -17.66 14.82
N GLU A 323 19.12 -18.07 14.85
CA GLU A 323 18.41 -18.55 13.66
C GLU A 323 18.27 -17.47 12.59
N ALA A 324 17.93 -16.24 12.97
CA ALA A 324 17.78 -15.16 12.01
C ALA A 324 19.13 -14.72 11.41
N LEU A 325 20.21 -14.70 12.21
CA LEU A 325 21.57 -14.47 11.72
C LEU A 325 22.03 -15.58 10.76
N ALA A 326 21.70 -16.84 11.07
CA ALA A 326 21.98 -17.97 10.19
C ALA A 326 21.16 -17.91 8.88
N ASP A 327 19.87 -17.58 8.96
CA ASP A 327 19.02 -17.36 7.78
C ASP A 327 19.52 -16.19 6.93
N ALA A 328 20.10 -15.16 7.56
CA ALA A 328 20.70 -14.02 6.89
C ALA A 328 22.07 -14.30 6.27
N ARG A 329 22.75 -15.40 6.67
CA ARG A 329 24.18 -15.62 6.43
C ARG A 329 25.01 -14.40 6.86
N VAL A 330 24.73 -13.88 8.05
CA VAL A 330 25.39 -12.73 8.68
C VAL A 330 25.99 -13.17 10.00
N THR A 331 27.23 -12.77 10.26
CA THR A 331 27.91 -13.02 11.53
C THR A 331 27.50 -11.98 12.58
N ALA A 332 27.55 -12.35 13.86
CA ALA A 332 27.18 -11.44 14.94
C ALA A 332 28.01 -10.14 14.96
N GLY A 333 29.28 -10.19 14.52
CA GLY A 333 30.17 -9.02 14.48
C GLY A 333 29.80 -7.98 13.42
N GLU A 334 29.03 -8.37 12.41
CA GLU A 334 28.55 -7.47 11.35
C GLU A 334 27.36 -6.60 11.80
N LEU A 335 26.67 -6.94 12.90
CA LEU A 335 25.57 -6.14 13.41
C LEU A 335 26.06 -4.77 13.88
N GLY A 336 25.58 -3.71 13.22
CA GLY A 336 25.87 -2.32 13.55
C GLY A 336 24.83 -1.65 14.46
N TYR A 337 23.63 -2.23 14.56
CA TYR A 337 22.52 -1.72 15.39
C TYR A 337 21.51 -2.83 15.71
N VAL A 338 20.80 -2.71 16.83
CA VAL A 338 19.58 -3.49 17.08
C VAL A 338 18.44 -2.57 17.54
N GLU A 339 17.34 -2.61 16.78
CA GLU A 339 16.05 -2.09 17.21
C GLU A 339 15.38 -3.14 18.08
N ALA A 340 15.41 -2.92 19.38
CA ALA A 340 14.88 -3.84 20.38
C ALA A 340 13.34 -3.84 20.39
N HIS A 341 12.77 -4.90 20.98
CA HIS A 341 11.37 -4.91 21.37
C HIS A 341 11.16 -3.85 22.45
N GLY A 342 12.02 -3.81 23.47
CA GLY A 342 12.27 -2.70 24.39
C GLY A 342 11.00 -1.97 24.82
N THR A 343 10.17 -2.64 25.60
CA THR A 343 8.87 -2.10 26.06
C THR A 343 8.98 -1.20 27.28
N GLY A 344 10.14 -1.12 27.94
CA GLY A 344 10.27 -0.36 29.18
C GLY A 344 9.67 -1.10 30.37
N THR A 345 9.69 -2.43 30.33
CA THR A 345 9.22 -3.25 31.46
C THR A 345 10.40 -3.62 32.37
N PRO A 346 10.23 -3.61 33.71
CA PRO A 346 11.31 -3.93 34.64
C PRO A 346 11.96 -5.30 34.41
N LEU A 347 11.16 -6.28 33.97
CA LEU A 347 11.59 -7.65 33.73
C LEU A 347 12.05 -7.89 32.29
N GLY A 348 11.36 -7.32 31.30
CA GLY A 348 11.62 -7.59 29.88
C GLY A 348 12.93 -6.97 29.40
N ASP A 349 13.22 -5.72 29.76
CA ASP A 349 14.41 -5.02 29.28
C ASP A 349 15.72 -5.75 29.68
N PRO A 350 15.92 -6.20 30.94
CA PRO A 350 17.11 -6.98 31.29
C PRO A 350 17.23 -8.33 30.59
N ILE A 351 16.10 -9.02 30.36
CA ILE A 351 16.10 -10.32 29.68
C ILE A 351 16.50 -10.14 28.21
N GLU A 352 15.92 -9.15 27.53
CA GLU A 352 16.22 -8.89 26.11
C GLU A 352 17.68 -8.47 25.90
N VAL A 353 18.18 -7.52 26.70
CA VAL A 353 19.54 -7.02 26.55
C VAL A 353 20.57 -8.10 26.90
N GLY A 354 20.30 -8.91 27.93
CA GLY A 354 21.13 -10.06 28.29
C GLY A 354 21.13 -11.16 27.22
N ALA A 355 19.97 -11.46 26.63
CA ALA A 355 19.86 -12.42 25.53
C ALA A 355 20.63 -11.96 24.29
N LEU A 356 20.57 -10.66 23.97
CA LEU A 356 21.32 -10.10 22.85
C LEU A 356 22.83 -10.23 23.07
N ASP A 357 23.35 -9.77 24.22
CA ASP A 357 24.78 -9.85 24.53
C ASP A 357 25.29 -11.31 24.57
N ALA A 358 24.47 -12.27 25.01
CA ALA A 358 24.82 -13.68 24.99
C ALA A 358 25.02 -14.26 23.57
N VAL A 359 24.52 -13.59 22.53
CA VAL A 359 24.70 -13.99 21.13
C VAL A 359 25.77 -13.16 20.44
N VAL A 360 25.82 -11.85 20.70
CA VAL A 360 26.69 -10.92 19.95
C VAL A 360 27.91 -10.43 20.73
N GLY A 361 27.92 -10.59 22.05
CA GLY A 361 28.87 -9.95 22.95
C GLY A 361 30.33 -10.27 22.63
N ASP A 362 30.67 -11.54 22.38
CA ASP A 362 32.05 -11.94 22.04
C ASP A 362 32.53 -11.24 20.75
N ALA A 363 31.74 -11.30 19.68
CA ALA A 363 32.08 -10.68 18.41
C ALA A 363 32.15 -9.14 18.51
N VAL A 364 31.30 -8.53 19.33
CA VAL A 364 31.32 -7.07 19.57
C VAL A 364 32.55 -6.65 20.39
N ARG A 365 32.98 -7.45 21.37
CA ARG A 365 34.23 -7.23 22.12
C ARG A 365 35.45 -7.34 21.21
N GLU A 366 35.49 -8.34 20.33
CA GLU A 366 36.55 -8.50 19.33
C GLU A 366 36.64 -7.30 18.38
N ARG A 367 35.49 -6.75 17.96
CA ARG A 367 35.41 -5.52 17.16
C ARG A 367 35.85 -4.26 17.92
N GLY A 368 35.81 -4.28 19.25
CA GLY A 368 36.22 -3.17 20.11
C GLY A 368 35.29 -1.94 20.10
N THR A 369 34.11 -2.04 19.48
CA THR A 369 33.12 -0.95 19.42
C THR A 369 31.75 -1.46 19.88
N PRO A 370 31.19 -0.93 21.00
CA PRO A 370 29.90 -1.39 21.53
C PRO A 370 28.75 -1.31 20.53
N LEU A 371 27.87 -2.30 20.55
CA LEU A 371 26.68 -2.36 19.69
C LEU A 371 25.63 -1.37 20.17
N PRO A 372 25.26 -0.34 19.39
CA PRO A 372 24.12 0.51 19.74
C PRO A 372 22.80 -0.25 19.69
N ILE A 373 21.97 -0.03 20.69
CA ILE A 373 20.59 -0.49 20.75
C ILE A 373 19.63 0.67 20.98
N GLY A 374 18.39 0.53 20.55
CA GLY A 374 17.33 1.48 20.84
C GLY A 374 15.95 0.84 20.73
N SER A 375 14.91 1.60 21.10
CA SER A 375 13.52 1.21 20.87
C SER A 375 12.71 2.46 20.59
N VAL A 376 12.03 2.48 19.45
CA VAL A 376 11.14 3.58 19.07
C VAL A 376 9.95 3.72 20.00
N LYS A 377 9.61 2.66 20.75
CA LYS A 377 8.53 2.68 21.74
C LYS A 377 8.75 3.71 22.83
N ALA A 378 10.01 4.05 23.12
CA ALA A 378 10.37 5.09 24.07
C ALA A 378 9.82 6.48 23.69
N ARG A 379 9.54 6.70 22.40
CA ARG A 379 9.05 7.98 21.87
C ARG A 379 7.67 7.89 21.25
N LEU A 380 7.34 6.76 20.62
CA LEU A 380 6.09 6.55 19.89
C LEU A 380 5.03 5.78 20.70
N GLY A 381 5.41 5.19 21.84
CA GLY A 381 4.61 4.19 22.53
C GLY A 381 4.64 2.82 21.84
N HIS A 382 3.92 1.86 22.39
CA HIS A 382 3.83 0.50 21.90
C HIS A 382 2.62 0.33 20.99
N LEU A 383 2.87 0.19 19.69
CA LEU A 383 1.85 0.07 18.63
C LEU A 383 1.29 -1.36 18.50
N GLU A 384 1.46 -2.18 19.53
CA GLU A 384 1.00 -3.57 19.61
C GLU A 384 1.31 -4.34 18.30
N ALA A 385 0.31 -4.83 17.56
CA ALA A 385 0.51 -5.57 16.30
C ALA A 385 1.29 -4.81 15.21
N ALA A 386 1.24 -3.48 15.18
CA ALA A 386 1.98 -2.61 14.25
C ALA A 386 3.38 -2.20 14.74
N SER A 387 3.82 -2.66 15.93
CA SER A 387 5.12 -2.26 16.48
C SER A 387 6.30 -2.73 15.64
N GLY A 388 6.23 -3.96 15.13
CA GLY A 388 7.27 -4.55 14.29
C GLY A 388 7.46 -3.77 13.00
N ILE A 389 6.37 -3.46 12.30
CA ILE A 389 6.44 -2.75 11.01
C ILE A 389 7.00 -1.33 11.17
N ALA A 390 6.60 -0.59 12.22
CA ALA A 390 7.12 0.75 12.50
C ALA A 390 8.62 0.73 12.85
N ALA A 391 9.07 -0.31 13.56
CA ALA A 391 10.48 -0.54 13.90
C ALA A 391 11.32 -0.90 12.65
N VAL A 392 10.78 -1.71 11.74
CA VAL A 392 11.42 -2.00 10.45
C VAL A 392 11.53 -0.74 9.60
N ILE A 393 10.46 0.04 9.46
CA ILE A 393 10.50 1.29 8.67
C ILE A 393 11.52 2.28 9.24
N LYS A 394 11.57 2.47 10.57
CA LYS A 394 12.63 3.25 11.23
C LYS A 394 14.02 2.76 10.82
N THR A 395 14.24 1.45 10.88
CA THR A 395 15.54 0.85 10.58
C THR A 395 15.91 1.02 9.10
N VAL A 396 14.95 0.86 8.17
CA VAL A 396 15.15 1.16 6.74
C VAL A 396 15.58 2.62 6.55
N LEU A 397 14.90 3.57 7.20
CA LEU A 397 15.24 4.98 7.14
C LEU A 397 16.65 5.26 7.69
N MET A 398 17.04 4.63 8.80
CA MET A 398 18.40 4.72 9.35
C MET A 398 19.47 4.20 8.37
N LEU A 399 19.21 3.04 7.74
CA LEU A 399 20.13 2.43 6.78
C LEU A 399 20.31 3.28 5.53
N ARG A 400 19.22 3.87 5.04
CA ARG A 400 19.18 4.78 3.87
C ARG A 400 19.92 6.08 4.15
N ASN A 401 19.67 6.70 5.29
CA ASN A 401 20.28 7.97 5.69
C ASN A 401 21.67 7.81 6.33
N ARG A 402 22.11 6.56 6.57
CA ARG A 402 23.41 6.24 7.18
C ARG A 402 23.62 6.95 8.52
N GLU A 403 22.56 7.06 9.32
CA GLU A 403 22.55 7.76 10.61
C GLU A 403 21.76 6.95 11.65
N ILE A 404 22.23 6.96 12.90
CA ILE A 404 21.60 6.34 14.06
C ILE A 404 21.04 7.46 14.94
N PRO A 405 19.71 7.64 15.02
CA PRO A 405 19.09 8.62 15.90
C PRO A 405 19.32 8.32 17.38
N ALA A 406 19.14 9.33 18.22
CA ALA A 406 19.10 9.15 19.67
C ALA A 406 17.98 8.18 20.07
N ALA A 407 18.33 7.18 20.88
CA ALA A 407 17.40 6.23 21.47
C ALA A 407 16.84 6.71 22.82
N LEU A 408 17.56 7.60 23.51
CA LEU A 408 17.16 8.21 24.78
C LEU A 408 17.39 9.73 24.75
N PRO A 409 16.66 10.50 25.58
CA PRO A 409 16.95 11.93 25.79
C PRO A 409 18.36 12.13 26.36
N ASP A 410 18.98 13.27 26.05
CA ASP A 410 20.28 13.67 26.60
C ASP A 410 20.16 14.52 27.87
N ASP A 411 19.26 14.11 28.77
CA ASP A 411 18.90 14.84 30.00
C ASP A 411 19.57 14.28 31.27
N GLY A 412 20.42 13.27 31.12
CA GLY A 412 21.10 12.60 32.24
C GLY A 412 20.26 11.54 32.96
N SER A 413 19.07 11.18 32.47
CA SER A 413 18.23 10.12 33.04
C SER A 413 19.01 8.80 33.24
N ALA A 414 18.96 8.22 34.43
CA ALA A 414 19.71 7.01 34.75
C ALA A 414 19.24 5.78 33.95
N LEU A 415 20.18 4.94 33.52
CA LEU A 415 19.87 3.65 32.88
C LEU A 415 19.41 2.61 33.90
N ASN A 416 18.69 1.59 33.44
CA ASN A 416 18.16 0.53 34.27
C ASN A 416 19.28 -0.21 35.02
N PRO A 417 19.33 -0.18 36.37
CA PRO A 417 20.40 -0.79 37.16
C PRO A 417 20.36 -2.32 37.16
N HIS A 418 19.26 -2.93 36.71
CA HIS A 418 19.15 -4.38 36.55
C HIS A 418 19.87 -4.90 35.30
N ILE A 419 20.34 -4.00 34.44
CA ILE A 419 21.16 -4.33 33.28
C ILE A 419 22.63 -4.02 33.64
N PRO A 420 23.56 -5.00 33.56
CA PRO A 420 24.96 -4.80 33.90
C PRO A 420 25.72 -4.09 32.76
N TRP A 421 25.40 -2.83 32.49
CA TRP A 421 25.92 -2.02 31.37
C TRP A 421 27.45 -1.96 31.29
N ASP A 422 28.14 -2.08 32.43
CA ASP A 422 29.60 -2.10 32.53
C ASP A 422 30.22 -3.42 32.02
N ARG A 423 29.43 -4.49 31.93
CA ARG A 423 29.87 -5.83 31.52
C ARG A 423 29.39 -6.20 30.12
N LEU A 424 28.25 -5.66 29.69
CA LEU A 424 27.67 -5.94 28.39
C LEU A 424 28.33 -5.10 27.30
N SER A 425 28.33 -5.61 26.09
CA SER A 425 29.01 -4.99 24.94
C SER A 425 28.06 -4.12 24.12
N VAL A 426 27.05 -3.56 24.78
CA VAL A 426 25.98 -2.75 24.16
C VAL A 426 25.99 -1.32 24.69
N THR A 427 25.41 -0.40 23.94
CA THR A 427 25.26 1.01 24.35
C THR A 427 23.93 1.57 23.87
N VAL A 428 23.40 2.59 24.55
CA VAL A 428 22.15 3.26 24.18
C VAL A 428 22.46 4.70 23.74
N PRO A 429 22.37 5.04 22.43
CA PRO A 429 22.70 6.38 21.95
C PRO A 429 21.79 7.45 22.56
N ARG A 430 22.37 8.56 23.04
CA ARG A 430 21.64 9.76 23.50
C ARG A 430 21.66 10.92 22.52
N ARG A 431 22.46 10.79 21.45
CA ARG A 431 22.61 11.80 20.41
C ARG A 431 22.59 11.12 19.06
N ASN A 432 22.05 11.81 18.07
CA ASN A 432 22.14 11.39 16.67
C ASN A 432 23.62 11.27 16.29
N ARG A 433 23.96 10.20 15.57
CA ARG A 433 25.34 9.94 15.17
C ARG A 433 25.39 9.26 13.80
N PRO A 434 26.43 9.53 12.99
CA PRO A 434 26.64 8.78 11.75
C PRO A 434 26.71 7.27 12.02
N TRP A 435 26.22 6.50 11.07
CA TRP A 435 26.42 5.05 11.08
C TRP A 435 27.91 4.75 10.94
N PRO A 436 28.51 3.92 11.83
CA PRO A 436 29.94 3.62 11.77
C PRO A 436 30.39 3.04 10.42
N PRO A 437 31.64 3.26 9.97
CA PRO A 437 32.17 2.65 8.75
C PRO A 437 32.09 1.11 8.78
N GLY A 438 31.77 0.49 7.64
CA GLY A 438 31.61 -0.97 7.51
C GLY A 438 30.21 -1.38 7.02
N PRO A 439 29.88 -2.69 7.07
CA PRO A 439 28.56 -3.19 6.72
C PRO A 439 27.47 -2.53 7.58
N ARG A 440 26.44 -1.99 6.93
CA ARG A 440 25.28 -1.41 7.62
C ARG A 440 24.24 -2.50 7.80
N VAL A 441 24.36 -3.27 8.88
CA VAL A 441 23.45 -4.37 9.20
C VAL A 441 22.76 -4.10 10.53
N ALA A 442 21.45 -4.33 10.57
CA ALA A 442 20.62 -4.12 11.76
C ALA A 442 19.75 -5.33 12.06
N GLY A 443 19.56 -5.61 13.34
CA GLY A 443 18.50 -6.51 13.82
C GLY A 443 17.27 -5.73 14.25
N VAL A 444 16.08 -6.30 14.06
CA VAL A 444 14.80 -5.77 14.58
C VAL A 444 14.08 -6.88 15.35
N ASN A 445 13.76 -6.60 16.61
CA ASN A 445 13.11 -7.54 17.53
C ASN A 445 11.62 -7.21 17.69
N SER A 446 10.78 -8.25 17.76
CA SER A 446 9.45 -8.10 18.34
C SER A 446 9.00 -9.39 19.03
N PHE A 447 8.60 -9.28 20.30
CA PHE A 447 8.22 -10.41 21.14
C PHE A 447 6.76 -10.26 21.57
N GLY A 448 5.92 -11.21 21.16
CA GLY A 448 4.51 -11.24 21.46
C GLY A 448 4.25 -11.70 22.90
N MET A 449 3.24 -11.12 23.55
CA MET A 449 2.88 -11.52 24.92
C MET A 449 2.37 -12.97 25.04
N SER A 450 2.02 -13.60 23.92
CA SER A 450 1.70 -15.03 23.85
C SER A 450 2.93 -15.94 23.89
N GLY A 451 4.14 -15.37 23.81
CA GLY A 451 5.42 -16.07 23.79
C GLY A 451 6.01 -16.26 22.39
N THR A 452 5.37 -15.77 21.32
CA THR A 452 5.96 -15.83 19.96
C THR A 452 7.04 -14.75 19.79
N ASN A 453 8.25 -15.14 19.40
CA ASN A 453 9.34 -14.18 19.15
C ASN A 453 9.64 -14.08 17.67
N ALA A 454 9.97 -12.88 17.20
CA ALA A 454 10.43 -12.65 15.84
C ALA A 454 11.69 -11.77 15.82
N HIS A 455 12.64 -12.12 14.96
CA HIS A 455 13.84 -11.33 14.67
C HIS A 455 14.04 -11.20 13.16
N VAL A 456 14.34 -9.98 12.69
CA VAL A 456 14.60 -9.67 11.27
C VAL A 456 15.96 -9.01 11.13
N VAL A 457 16.74 -9.47 10.16
CA VAL A 457 18.05 -8.89 9.82
C VAL A 457 17.93 -8.08 8.53
N LEU A 458 18.21 -6.78 8.64
CA LEU A 458 18.17 -5.81 7.55
C LEU A 458 19.58 -5.34 7.20
N GLN A 459 19.82 -5.04 5.93
CA GLN A 459 21.07 -4.47 5.44
C GLN A 459 20.83 -3.25 4.56
N GLY A 460 21.68 -2.24 4.68
CA GLY A 460 21.68 -1.09 3.79
C GLY A 460 22.11 -1.48 2.38
N TYR A 461 21.41 -0.93 1.38
CA TYR A 461 21.74 -1.14 -0.02
C TYR A 461 22.56 0.05 -0.55
N ASP A 462 23.75 -0.23 -1.08
CA ASP A 462 24.58 0.78 -1.75
C ASP A 462 24.22 0.76 -3.25
N ALA A 463 23.30 1.63 -3.65
CA ALA A 463 22.86 1.71 -5.03
C ALA A 463 24.03 2.12 -5.95
N PRO A 464 24.09 1.60 -7.20
CA PRO A 464 24.99 2.12 -8.21
C PRO A 464 24.76 3.63 -8.37
N GLU A 465 25.84 4.40 -8.56
CA GLU A 465 25.70 5.83 -8.82
C GLU A 465 24.73 6.08 -9.99
N PRO A 466 23.86 7.10 -9.90
CA PRO A 466 23.03 7.50 -11.02
C PRO A 466 23.94 7.75 -12.23
N ALA A 467 23.55 7.22 -13.40
CA ALA A 467 24.25 7.57 -14.63
C ALA A 467 24.20 9.09 -14.80
N VAL A 468 25.35 9.69 -15.16
CA VAL A 468 25.40 11.11 -15.50
C VAL A 468 24.40 11.35 -16.64
N PRO A 469 23.48 12.32 -16.51
CA PRO A 469 22.55 12.62 -17.58
C PRO A 469 23.33 12.93 -18.86
N GLY A 470 22.86 12.39 -19.99
CA GLY A 470 23.23 12.94 -21.29
C GLY A 470 22.63 14.34 -21.48
N ASP A 471 22.76 14.90 -22.68
CA ASP A 471 22.19 16.21 -23.03
C ASP A 471 20.69 16.31 -22.69
N ALA A 472 20.21 17.55 -22.49
CA ALA A 472 18.84 17.86 -22.10
C ALA A 472 17.83 17.20 -23.07
N ARG A 473 17.13 16.16 -22.58
CA ARG A 473 16.11 15.42 -23.32
C ARG A 473 14.72 15.94 -22.99
N THR A 474 13.80 15.87 -23.95
CA THR A 474 12.38 16.12 -23.68
C THR A 474 11.79 14.97 -22.86
N GLU A 475 11.26 15.28 -21.69
CA GLU A 475 10.50 14.37 -20.85
C GLU A 475 8.99 14.57 -21.04
N LEU A 476 8.23 13.50 -20.90
CA LEU A 476 6.77 13.51 -20.78
C LEU A 476 6.38 13.30 -19.32
N LEU A 477 5.63 14.21 -18.72
CA LEU A 477 5.07 14.01 -17.39
C LEU A 477 3.56 13.82 -17.51
N THR A 478 3.04 12.77 -16.88
CA THR A 478 1.60 12.46 -16.84
C THR A 478 1.11 12.39 -15.42
N LEU A 479 -0.05 12.99 -15.14
CA LEU A 479 -0.78 12.81 -13.88
C LEU A 479 -2.23 12.44 -14.18
N SER A 480 -2.84 11.70 -13.28
CA SER A 480 -4.26 11.40 -13.37
C SER A 480 -4.90 11.16 -12.01
N ALA A 481 -6.19 11.45 -11.90
CA ALA A 481 -6.98 11.14 -10.72
C ALA A 481 -8.42 10.71 -11.08
N LYS A 482 -9.11 10.08 -10.12
CA LYS A 482 -10.52 9.70 -10.27
C LYS A 482 -11.48 10.89 -10.12
N ASP A 483 -11.01 11.96 -9.51
CA ASP A 483 -11.77 13.16 -9.21
C ASP A 483 -10.98 14.42 -9.66
N PRO A 484 -11.65 15.49 -10.15
CA PRO A 484 -10.97 16.71 -10.59
C PRO A 484 -10.25 17.47 -9.47
N VAL A 485 -10.76 17.48 -8.25
CA VAL A 485 -10.12 18.10 -7.08
C VAL A 485 -8.85 17.34 -6.72
N ALA A 486 -8.93 16.00 -6.69
CA ALA A 486 -7.76 15.15 -6.49
C ALA A 486 -6.67 15.39 -7.57
N LEU A 487 -7.06 15.65 -8.82
CA LEU A 487 -6.08 15.98 -9.88
C LEU A 487 -5.41 17.34 -9.63
N GLU A 488 -6.16 18.34 -9.17
CA GLU A 488 -5.63 19.66 -8.80
C GLU A 488 -4.65 19.57 -7.62
N GLU A 489 -5.02 18.88 -6.55
CA GLU A 489 -4.18 18.65 -5.38
C GLU A 489 -2.89 17.89 -5.76
N LEU A 490 -3.01 16.82 -6.54
CA LEU A 490 -1.86 16.04 -7.02
C LEU A 490 -0.95 16.90 -7.90
N THR A 491 -1.53 17.71 -8.78
CA THR A 491 -0.76 18.63 -9.64
C THR A 491 0.00 19.65 -8.79
N GLY A 492 -0.64 20.24 -7.78
CA GLY A 492 0.01 21.16 -6.84
C GLY A 492 1.18 20.51 -6.10
N ALA A 493 0.98 19.30 -5.57
CA ALA A 493 2.00 18.55 -4.85
C ALA A 493 3.19 18.17 -5.75
N VAL A 494 2.92 17.69 -6.97
CA VAL A 494 3.97 17.34 -7.94
C VAL A 494 4.73 18.57 -8.42
N ARG A 495 4.07 19.71 -8.64
CA ARG A 495 4.74 20.98 -8.95
C ARG A 495 5.69 21.41 -7.82
N ALA A 496 5.29 21.23 -6.56
CA ALA A 496 6.17 21.52 -5.42
C ALA A 496 7.39 20.58 -5.38
N ALA A 497 7.19 19.29 -5.66
CA ALA A 497 8.28 18.30 -5.73
C ALA A 497 9.25 18.58 -6.89
N LEU A 498 8.75 18.96 -8.07
CA LEU A 498 9.58 19.31 -9.24
C LEU A 498 10.52 20.49 -8.95
N LYS A 499 10.08 21.47 -8.15
CA LYS A 499 10.93 22.61 -7.76
C LYS A 499 12.15 22.20 -6.92
N GLN A 500 12.11 21.02 -6.29
CA GLN A 500 13.19 20.45 -5.49
C GLN A 500 13.96 19.35 -6.24
N THR A 501 13.59 19.06 -7.49
CA THR A 501 14.17 17.97 -8.28
C THR A 501 15.42 18.44 -8.99
N GLU A 502 16.55 17.78 -8.71
CA GLU A 502 17.80 18.05 -9.42
C GLU A 502 17.70 17.58 -10.89
N PRO A 503 18.40 18.23 -11.84
CA PRO A 503 18.35 17.85 -13.25
C PRO A 503 18.62 16.36 -13.51
N ALA A 504 19.51 15.74 -12.72
CA ALA A 504 19.83 14.32 -12.86
C ALA A 504 18.72 13.36 -12.40
N GLN A 505 17.78 13.82 -11.59
CA GLN A 505 16.67 13.02 -11.07
C GLN A 505 15.44 13.08 -11.99
N LEU A 506 15.33 14.12 -12.82
CA LEU A 506 14.14 14.38 -13.62
C LEU A 506 13.67 13.20 -14.48
N PRO A 507 14.55 12.44 -15.18
CA PRO A 507 14.12 11.28 -15.96
C PRO A 507 13.48 10.18 -15.10
N SER A 508 14.00 9.96 -13.89
CA SER A 508 13.48 8.98 -12.94
C SER A 508 12.13 9.42 -12.35
N VAL A 509 11.97 10.72 -12.07
CA VAL A 509 10.70 11.30 -11.62
C VAL A 509 9.63 11.11 -12.69
N CYS A 510 9.90 11.53 -13.93
CA CYS A 510 8.94 11.42 -15.02
C CYS A 510 8.64 9.94 -15.36
N HIS A 511 9.65 9.05 -15.34
CA HIS A 511 9.44 7.62 -15.51
C HIS A 511 8.51 7.03 -14.45
N THR A 512 8.71 7.41 -13.18
CA THR A 512 7.87 6.92 -12.07
C THR A 512 6.42 7.37 -12.21
N LEU A 513 6.19 8.65 -12.55
CA LEU A 513 4.84 9.18 -12.73
C LEU A 513 4.11 8.56 -13.92
N ARG A 514 4.83 8.22 -15.01
CA ARG A 514 4.27 7.57 -16.21
C ARG A 514 3.98 6.09 -16.02
N ALA A 515 4.92 5.36 -15.43
CA ALA A 515 4.91 3.89 -15.42
C ALA A 515 4.49 3.29 -14.07
N GLY A 516 4.67 4.03 -12.98
CA GLY A 516 4.42 3.60 -11.61
C GLY A 516 3.13 4.14 -11.00
N ARG A 517 2.24 4.72 -11.82
CA ARG A 517 0.94 5.25 -11.38
C ARG A 517 -0.18 4.68 -12.25
N THR A 518 -1.33 4.45 -11.63
CA THR A 518 -2.53 3.98 -12.34
C THR A 518 -3.14 5.14 -13.13
N PRO A 519 -3.40 4.95 -14.44
CA PRO A 519 -4.06 5.97 -15.25
C PRO A 519 -5.56 6.04 -14.92
N PHE A 520 -6.02 7.18 -14.41
CA PHE A 520 -7.43 7.46 -14.07
C PHE A 520 -8.12 8.37 -15.09
N ALA A 521 -9.40 8.70 -14.87
CA ALA A 521 -10.24 9.40 -15.85
C ALA A 521 -9.83 10.86 -16.09
N HIS A 522 -9.50 11.61 -15.03
CA HIS A 522 -9.03 12.99 -15.17
C HIS A 522 -7.54 12.96 -15.37
N ARG A 523 -7.06 13.53 -16.48
CA ARG A 523 -5.67 13.38 -16.94
C ARG A 523 -5.07 14.71 -17.33
N VAL A 524 -3.79 14.88 -17.03
CA VAL A 524 -2.96 15.96 -17.56
C VAL A 524 -1.64 15.38 -18.03
N ALA A 525 -1.13 15.89 -19.15
CA ALA A 525 0.17 15.54 -19.67
C ALA A 525 0.89 16.81 -20.14
N VAL A 526 2.18 16.92 -19.82
CA VAL A 526 3.03 18.03 -20.24
C VAL A 526 4.40 17.52 -20.68
N THR A 527 5.05 18.26 -21.56
CA THR A 527 6.42 17.98 -22.01
C THR A 527 7.35 19.12 -21.65
N GLY A 528 8.62 18.79 -21.37
CA GLY A 528 9.63 19.79 -21.04
C GLY A 528 11.02 19.17 -20.89
N THR A 529 12.04 20.01 -20.89
CA THR A 529 13.44 19.58 -20.77
C THR A 529 14.01 19.81 -19.37
N THR A 530 13.34 20.65 -18.58
CA THR A 530 13.72 20.95 -17.19
C THR A 530 12.54 20.78 -16.23
N ALA A 531 12.86 20.58 -14.95
CA ALA A 531 11.85 20.47 -13.89
C ALA A 531 11.01 21.76 -13.75
N GLY A 532 11.64 22.92 -13.97
CA GLY A 532 10.97 24.22 -13.96
C GLY A 532 9.98 24.39 -15.12
N GLU A 533 10.37 24.03 -16.35
CA GLU A 533 9.48 24.04 -17.51
C GLU A 533 8.25 23.15 -17.29
N LEU A 534 8.45 21.94 -16.78
CA LEU A 534 7.36 21.00 -16.49
C LEU A 534 6.43 21.53 -15.39
N ALA A 535 6.98 22.16 -14.34
CA ALA A 535 6.18 22.73 -13.26
C ALA A 535 5.30 23.91 -13.72
N GLU A 536 5.81 24.76 -14.63
CA GLU A 536 5.03 25.85 -15.22
C GLU A 536 3.99 25.33 -16.21
N ALA A 537 4.37 24.38 -17.07
CA ALA A 537 3.44 23.74 -18.01
C ALA A 537 2.28 23.04 -17.30
N LEU A 538 2.55 22.37 -16.16
CA LEU A 538 1.50 21.79 -15.32
C LEU A 538 0.52 22.84 -14.78
N GLY A 539 1.04 24.01 -14.37
CA GLY A 539 0.21 25.12 -13.90
C GLY A 539 -0.71 25.64 -15.02
N ALA A 540 -0.14 25.93 -16.18
CA ALA A 540 -0.90 26.40 -17.35
C ALA A 540 -1.95 25.37 -17.82
N ALA A 541 -1.62 24.08 -17.80
CA ALA A 541 -2.55 23.01 -18.16
C ALA A 541 -3.74 22.91 -17.19
N LEU A 542 -3.56 23.28 -15.93
CA LEU A 542 -4.65 23.33 -14.95
C LEU A 542 -5.56 24.55 -15.18
N ASP A 543 -4.98 25.72 -15.43
CA ASP A 543 -5.71 26.98 -15.67
C ASP A 543 -6.64 26.87 -16.90
N LEU A 544 -6.18 26.18 -17.95
CA LEU A 544 -6.97 25.92 -19.16
C LEU A 544 -8.21 25.02 -18.93
N ARG A 545 -8.29 24.31 -17.80
CA ARG A 545 -9.44 23.45 -17.43
C ARG A 545 -10.52 24.19 -16.64
N THR A 546 -10.33 25.46 -16.28
CA THR A 546 -11.28 26.25 -15.45
C THR A 546 -12.61 26.66 -16.14
N GLY A 547 -13.01 26.00 -17.24
CA GLY A 547 -14.36 26.08 -17.81
C GLY A 547 -15.36 25.16 -17.09
N PRO A 548 -16.69 25.24 -17.35
CA PRO A 548 -17.65 24.29 -16.78
C PRO A 548 -17.21 22.87 -17.13
N VAL A 549 -16.92 22.07 -16.10
CA VAL A 549 -16.46 20.69 -16.24
C VAL A 549 -17.56 19.92 -16.98
N ASP A 550 -17.34 19.63 -18.26
CA ASP A 550 -18.16 18.65 -18.94
C ASP A 550 -17.87 17.32 -18.21
N ALA A 551 -18.82 16.85 -17.40
CA ALA A 551 -18.68 15.68 -16.53
C ALA A 551 -18.43 14.39 -17.32
N ARG A 552 -18.45 14.45 -18.65
CA ARG A 552 -18.22 13.33 -19.55
C ARG A 552 -16.73 13.07 -19.72
N VAL A 553 -16.27 12.00 -19.09
CA VAL A 553 -14.99 11.36 -19.41
C VAL A 553 -14.97 11.04 -20.92
N PRO A 554 -13.97 11.51 -21.69
CA PRO A 554 -13.88 11.19 -23.11
C PRO A 554 -13.84 9.68 -23.33
N ALA A 555 -14.63 9.17 -24.28
CA ALA A 555 -14.51 7.78 -24.72
C ALA A 555 -13.12 7.57 -25.32
N ALA A 556 -12.34 6.65 -24.75
CA ALA A 556 -10.96 6.41 -25.15
C ALA A 556 -10.84 6.12 -26.67
N PRO A 557 -9.89 6.76 -27.38
CA PRO A 557 -9.66 6.48 -28.79
C PRO A 557 -9.21 5.02 -28.97
N ARG A 558 -10.05 4.17 -29.57
CA ARG A 558 -9.76 2.73 -29.74
C ARG A 558 -8.76 2.43 -30.88
N THR A 559 -8.55 3.38 -31.78
CA THR A 559 -7.65 3.29 -32.96
C THR A 559 -7.25 4.69 -33.42
N ALA A 560 -5.97 4.87 -33.79
CA ALA A 560 -5.45 6.09 -34.42
C ALA A 560 -5.05 5.82 -35.88
N VAL A 561 -4.93 6.88 -36.70
CA VAL A 561 -4.46 6.81 -38.08
C VAL A 561 -3.03 7.35 -38.14
N LEU A 562 -2.12 6.59 -38.74
CA LEU A 562 -0.76 7.03 -38.99
C LEU A 562 -0.66 7.50 -40.45
N ARG A 563 -0.60 8.80 -40.66
CA ARG A 563 -0.35 9.43 -41.96
C ARG A 563 1.16 9.42 -42.22
N ILE A 564 1.56 9.00 -43.41
CA ILE A 564 2.97 8.84 -43.77
C ILE A 564 3.19 9.47 -45.14
N SER A 565 4.23 10.30 -45.26
CA SER A 565 4.65 10.83 -46.55
C SER A 565 5.44 9.79 -47.34
N GLY A 566 5.73 10.06 -48.61
CA GLY A 566 6.60 9.22 -49.43
C GLY A 566 8.10 9.33 -49.11
N ASP A 567 8.50 10.14 -48.11
CA ASP A 567 9.91 10.41 -47.77
C ASP A 567 10.49 9.36 -46.82
N GLU A 568 10.92 8.23 -47.39
CA GLU A 568 11.47 7.11 -46.62
C GLU A 568 12.80 7.45 -45.92
N GLU A 569 13.61 8.37 -46.46
CA GLU A 569 14.91 8.74 -45.88
C GLU A 569 14.72 9.53 -44.59
N ARG A 570 13.84 10.54 -44.62
CA ARG A 570 13.50 11.33 -43.43
C ARG A 570 12.83 10.47 -42.36
N LEU A 571 11.94 9.56 -42.77
CA LEU A 571 11.28 8.63 -41.85
C LEU A 571 12.29 7.67 -41.19
N ALA A 572 13.29 7.19 -41.94
CA ALA A 572 14.36 6.36 -41.40
C ALA A 572 15.24 7.12 -40.40
N ALA A 573 15.57 8.38 -40.68
CA ALA A 573 16.33 9.24 -39.77
C ALA A 573 15.56 9.50 -38.47
N GLY A 574 14.26 9.85 -38.55
CA GLY A 574 13.44 10.07 -37.36
C GLY A 574 13.27 8.82 -36.51
N LEU A 575 13.12 7.66 -37.15
CA LEU A 575 13.09 6.37 -36.46
C LEU A 575 14.42 6.08 -35.74
N ALA A 576 15.56 6.40 -36.36
CA ALA A 576 16.87 6.23 -35.72
C ALA A 576 17.01 7.12 -34.47
N ALA A 577 16.57 8.39 -34.54
CA ALA A 577 16.53 9.29 -33.37
C ALA A 577 15.65 8.73 -32.25
N LEU A 578 14.45 8.21 -32.59
CA LEU A 578 13.55 7.56 -31.62
C LEU A 578 14.17 6.34 -30.94
N THR A 579 14.77 5.43 -31.70
CA THR A 579 15.38 4.21 -31.13
C THR A 579 16.60 4.51 -30.27
N THR A 580 17.34 5.58 -30.58
CA THR A 580 18.46 6.07 -29.77
C THR A 580 17.97 6.69 -28.46
N ALA A 581 16.92 7.52 -28.52
CA ALA A 581 16.34 8.17 -27.35
C ALA A 581 15.59 7.23 -26.42
N TYR A 582 15.00 6.15 -26.96
CA TYR A 582 14.17 5.18 -26.24
C TYR A 582 14.57 3.72 -26.56
N PRO A 583 15.70 3.22 -26.02
CA PRO A 583 16.17 1.87 -26.29
C PRO A 583 15.18 0.76 -25.92
N ALA A 584 14.35 0.98 -24.88
CA ALA A 584 13.32 0.03 -24.47
C ALA A 584 12.19 -0.15 -25.50
N ALA A 585 11.95 0.86 -26.35
CA ALA A 585 10.99 0.79 -27.45
C ALA A 585 11.63 0.27 -28.76
N ALA A 586 12.97 0.22 -28.84
CA ALA A 586 13.68 -0.09 -30.07
C ALA A 586 13.36 -1.48 -30.62
N GLY A 587 13.11 -2.47 -29.76
CA GLY A 587 12.72 -3.82 -30.17
C GLY A 587 11.42 -3.88 -30.99
N GLY A 588 10.49 -2.93 -30.79
CA GLY A 588 9.29 -2.80 -31.63
C GLY A 588 9.59 -2.27 -33.03
N ALA A 589 10.71 -1.58 -33.19
CA ALA A 589 11.24 -1.12 -34.47
C ALA A 589 12.24 -2.10 -35.09
N GLU A 590 12.50 -3.27 -34.50
CA GLU A 590 13.42 -4.28 -35.05
C GLU A 590 12.72 -5.21 -36.05
N GLY A 591 13.38 -5.54 -37.16
CA GLY A 591 12.87 -6.44 -38.19
C GLY A 591 13.11 -5.96 -39.62
N ALA A 592 12.93 -6.85 -40.60
CA ALA A 592 12.97 -6.51 -42.02
C ALA A 592 11.63 -5.86 -42.43
N GLY A 593 11.67 -4.65 -42.96
CA GLY A 593 10.48 -3.90 -43.39
C GLY A 593 10.78 -2.45 -43.74
N THR A 594 9.79 -1.73 -44.29
CA THR A 594 9.90 -0.29 -44.59
C THR A 594 9.97 0.53 -43.29
N PRO A 595 10.55 1.76 -43.30
CA PRO A 595 10.56 2.64 -42.13
C PRO A 595 9.16 2.87 -41.53
N ALA A 596 8.13 2.95 -42.39
CA ALA A 596 6.72 3.01 -42.00
C ALA A 596 6.26 1.81 -41.16
N ALA A 597 6.57 0.59 -41.60
CA ALA A 597 6.19 -0.62 -40.86
C ALA A 597 6.90 -0.70 -39.49
N ARG A 598 8.15 -0.26 -39.42
CA ARG A 598 8.93 -0.19 -38.17
C ARG A 598 8.39 0.88 -37.21
N LEU A 599 7.93 2.03 -37.72
CA LEU A 599 7.26 3.05 -36.92
C LEU A 599 5.93 2.54 -36.33
N VAL A 600 5.15 1.77 -37.11
CA VAL A 600 3.94 1.10 -36.60
C VAL A 600 4.29 0.13 -35.46
N GLY A 601 5.34 -0.66 -35.63
CA GLY A 601 5.83 -1.58 -34.59
C GLY A 601 6.27 -0.86 -33.32
N LEU A 602 6.99 0.27 -33.45
CA LEU A 602 7.37 1.14 -32.34
C LEU A 602 6.14 1.72 -31.62
N LEU A 603 5.14 2.23 -32.34
CA LEU A 603 3.91 2.73 -31.72
C LEU A 603 3.15 1.61 -30.97
N GLY A 604 3.24 0.38 -31.47
CA GLY A 604 2.69 -0.81 -30.83
C GLY A 604 3.28 -1.13 -29.45
N THR A 605 4.55 -0.76 -29.17
CA THR A 605 5.14 -0.96 -27.85
C THR A 605 4.44 -0.13 -26.78
N PHE A 606 3.97 1.07 -27.16
CA PHE A 606 3.20 1.97 -26.31
C PHE A 606 1.72 1.58 -26.18
N GLY A 607 1.29 0.47 -26.81
CA GLY A 607 -0.11 0.04 -26.84
C GLY A 607 -0.98 0.81 -27.85
N VAL A 608 -0.39 1.65 -28.69
CA VAL A 608 -1.13 2.43 -29.69
C VAL A 608 -1.36 1.56 -30.93
N ARG A 609 -2.63 1.27 -31.23
CA ARG A 609 -3.01 0.58 -32.47
C ARG A 609 -3.27 1.61 -33.57
N VAL A 610 -2.45 1.56 -34.61
CA VAL A 610 -2.53 2.49 -35.74
C VAL A 610 -2.90 1.80 -37.05
N ARG A 611 -3.59 2.54 -37.93
CA ARG A 611 -3.77 2.18 -39.34
C ARG A 611 -2.88 3.08 -40.21
N PRO A 612 -1.87 2.55 -40.90
CA PRO A 612 -1.03 3.36 -41.78
C PRO A 612 -1.80 3.78 -43.04
N GLN A 613 -1.68 5.05 -43.43
CA GLN A 613 -2.24 5.61 -44.65
C GLN A 613 -1.19 6.50 -45.33
N LEU A 614 -0.95 6.26 -46.62
CA LEU A 614 -0.08 7.09 -47.43
C LEU A 614 -0.79 8.41 -47.76
N ASP A 615 -0.08 9.51 -47.57
CA ASP A 615 -0.53 10.85 -47.93
C ASP A 615 0.64 11.62 -48.54
N ALA A 616 0.63 11.76 -49.87
CA ALA A 616 1.73 12.36 -50.61
C ALA A 616 1.87 13.87 -50.39
N ASP A 617 0.79 14.54 -49.94
CA ASP A 617 0.74 15.97 -49.69
C ASP A 617 0.98 16.31 -48.20
N LEU A 618 1.41 15.32 -47.41
CA LEU A 618 1.73 15.50 -46.00
C LEU A 618 2.99 16.35 -45.85
N GLY A 619 2.86 17.50 -45.17
CA GLY A 619 4.00 18.40 -44.90
C GLY A 619 5.05 17.83 -43.94
N ASP A 620 4.66 16.87 -43.09
CA ASP A 620 5.55 16.13 -42.20
C ASP A 620 5.88 14.75 -42.79
N ALA A 621 6.97 14.09 -42.36
CA ALA A 621 7.26 12.72 -42.79
C ALA A 621 6.30 11.67 -42.18
N ALA A 622 5.86 11.91 -40.94
CA ALA A 622 4.83 11.10 -40.29
C ALA A 622 3.99 11.92 -39.31
N ARG A 623 2.70 11.62 -39.24
CA ARG A 623 1.74 12.28 -38.34
C ARG A 623 0.73 11.27 -37.79
N LEU A 624 0.38 11.41 -36.52
CA LEU A 624 -0.62 10.60 -35.84
C LEU A 624 -1.92 11.40 -35.69
N GLU A 625 -3.03 10.81 -36.12
CA GLU A 625 -4.38 11.39 -36.03
C GLU A 625 -5.29 10.52 -35.17
N TRP A 626 -6.08 11.12 -34.29
CA TRP A 626 -7.07 10.40 -33.48
C TRP A 626 -8.31 11.24 -33.21
N GLU A 627 -9.43 10.57 -32.97
CA GLU A 627 -10.70 11.21 -32.60
C GLU A 627 -10.85 11.23 -31.09
N ALA A 628 -11.14 12.39 -30.51
CA ALA A 628 -11.45 12.52 -29.09
C ALA A 628 -12.40 13.69 -28.85
N GLY A 629 -13.45 13.47 -28.04
CA GLY A 629 -14.43 14.51 -27.71
C GLY A 629 -15.20 15.05 -28.92
N GLY A 630 -15.33 14.26 -30.00
CA GLY A 630 -15.99 14.70 -31.24
C GLY A 630 -15.13 15.60 -32.14
N ALA A 631 -13.83 15.72 -31.86
CA ALA A 631 -12.88 16.44 -32.70
C ALA A 631 -11.71 15.54 -33.14
N THR A 632 -11.23 15.77 -34.36
CA THR A 632 -9.99 15.17 -34.87
C THR A 632 -8.79 15.93 -34.31
N HIS A 633 -7.92 15.22 -33.62
CA HIS A 633 -6.63 15.70 -33.14
C HIS A 633 -5.53 15.13 -34.03
N ALA A 634 -4.47 15.90 -34.22
CA ALA A 634 -3.33 15.47 -35.02
C ALA A 634 -2.02 15.97 -34.40
N ALA A 635 -1.00 15.11 -34.35
CA ALA A 635 0.33 15.44 -33.87
C ALA A 635 1.39 14.88 -34.82
N PRO A 636 2.37 15.68 -35.28
CA PRO A 636 3.49 15.16 -36.04
C PRO A 636 4.30 14.17 -35.19
N LEU A 637 4.90 13.17 -35.83
CA LEU A 637 5.81 12.20 -35.22
C LEU A 637 7.23 12.34 -35.77
N VAL A 638 7.36 12.70 -37.04
CA VAL A 638 8.63 13.04 -37.69
C VAL A 638 8.38 14.28 -38.53
N GLY A 639 8.83 15.43 -38.03
CA GLY A 639 8.66 16.73 -38.68
C GLY A 639 9.76 17.03 -39.69
N ASP A 640 10.13 18.31 -39.79
CA ASP A 640 11.16 18.74 -40.72
C ASP A 640 12.58 18.34 -40.28
N ASP A 641 12.85 18.46 -38.99
CA ASP A 641 14.08 17.98 -38.36
C ASP A 641 13.83 16.59 -37.75
N PRO A 642 14.46 15.52 -38.27
CA PRO A 642 14.35 14.19 -37.70
C PRO A 642 14.78 14.09 -36.23
N ASP A 643 15.67 14.96 -35.76
CA ASP A 643 16.18 14.94 -34.38
C ASP A 643 15.13 15.43 -33.37
N GLU A 644 14.08 16.12 -33.82
CA GLU A 644 12.93 16.52 -32.98
C GLU A 644 11.94 15.37 -32.73
N ALA A 645 12.05 14.26 -33.46
CA ALA A 645 11.11 13.13 -33.38
C ALA A 645 10.85 12.63 -31.93
N PRO A 646 11.84 12.54 -31.02
CA PRO A 646 11.59 12.16 -29.63
C PRO A 646 10.68 13.12 -28.85
N ALA A 647 10.78 14.42 -29.11
CA ALA A 647 9.94 15.44 -28.48
C ALA A 647 8.51 15.38 -29.05
N LEU A 648 8.41 15.24 -30.38
CA LEU A 648 7.14 15.10 -31.10
C LEU A 648 6.36 13.84 -30.66
N LEU A 649 7.04 12.70 -30.54
CA LEU A 649 6.43 11.46 -30.03
C LEU A 649 5.92 11.64 -28.59
N SER A 650 6.71 12.27 -27.71
CA SER A 650 6.29 12.53 -26.32
C SER A 650 5.04 13.41 -26.26
N ALA A 651 4.95 14.46 -27.09
CA ALA A 651 3.77 15.31 -27.18
C ALA A 651 2.55 14.54 -27.72
N ALA A 652 2.72 13.71 -28.76
CA ALA A 652 1.64 12.89 -29.32
C ALA A 652 1.12 11.86 -28.31
N LEU A 653 2.00 11.18 -27.57
CA LEU A 653 1.62 10.26 -26.50
C LEU A 653 0.92 10.99 -25.34
N GLY A 654 1.36 12.20 -25.01
CA GLY A 654 0.67 13.06 -24.03
C GLY A 654 -0.76 13.41 -24.46
N GLY A 655 -0.96 13.77 -25.73
CA GLY A 655 -2.28 14.04 -26.30
C GLY A 655 -3.20 12.81 -26.31
N LEU A 656 -2.67 11.63 -26.65
CA LEU A 656 -3.41 10.37 -26.55
C LEU A 656 -3.77 10.02 -25.10
N PHE A 657 -2.84 10.24 -24.17
CA PHE A 657 -3.07 10.01 -22.75
C PHE A 657 -4.22 10.86 -22.24
N THR A 658 -4.21 12.18 -22.49
CA THR A 658 -5.28 13.10 -22.07
C THR A 658 -6.61 12.83 -22.78
N ALA A 659 -6.57 12.27 -23.99
CA ALA A 659 -7.76 11.76 -24.69
C ALA A 659 -8.32 10.45 -24.11
N GLY A 660 -7.71 9.88 -23.07
CA GLY A 660 -8.20 8.68 -22.38
C GLY A 660 -7.60 7.36 -22.89
N ALA A 661 -6.61 7.38 -23.79
CA ALA A 661 -5.96 6.15 -24.25
C ALA A 661 -5.23 5.44 -23.11
N ASP A 662 -5.37 4.12 -23.01
CA ASP A 662 -4.57 3.30 -22.09
C ASP A 662 -3.22 2.97 -22.74
N LEU A 663 -2.16 3.64 -22.27
CA LEU A 663 -0.84 3.62 -22.89
C LEU A 663 0.18 2.88 -22.01
N ARG A 664 1.13 2.21 -22.66
CA ARG A 664 2.31 1.61 -22.03
C ARG A 664 3.50 2.56 -22.11
N LEU A 665 3.55 3.51 -21.19
CA LEU A 665 4.54 4.60 -21.18
C LEU A 665 5.87 4.23 -20.50
N ASP A 666 6.00 3.01 -20.00
CA ASP A 666 7.23 2.45 -19.43
C ASP A 666 8.36 2.38 -20.46
N ALA A 667 8.04 2.17 -21.73
CA ALA A 667 9.02 2.12 -22.82
C ALA A 667 9.69 3.48 -23.13
N LEU A 668 9.19 4.61 -22.59
CA LEU A 668 9.85 5.93 -22.67
C LEU A 668 11.00 6.10 -21.68
N ARG A 669 11.34 5.04 -20.91
CA ARG A 669 12.40 5.06 -19.90
C ARG A 669 13.73 5.49 -20.51
N ALA A 670 14.32 6.54 -19.94
CA ALA A 670 15.68 6.97 -20.28
C ALA A 670 16.69 5.89 -19.88
N PRO A 671 17.83 5.78 -20.60
CA PRO A 671 18.98 5.03 -20.10
C PRO A 671 19.34 5.48 -18.67
N GLY A 672 19.40 4.53 -17.73
CA GLY A 672 19.73 4.82 -16.34
C GLY A 672 18.61 5.38 -15.46
N ALA A 673 17.46 5.78 -16.02
CA ALA A 673 16.30 6.20 -15.22
C ALA A 673 15.80 5.03 -14.36
N ARG A 674 15.37 5.31 -13.13
CA ARG A 674 14.89 4.30 -12.17
C ARG A 674 13.56 4.75 -11.58
N PHE A 675 12.83 3.85 -10.95
CA PHE A 675 11.72 4.26 -10.10
C PHE A 675 12.25 5.01 -8.87
N THR A 676 11.51 6.00 -8.37
CA THR A 676 11.82 6.73 -7.15
C THR A 676 10.59 6.80 -6.23
N GLY A 677 10.77 6.52 -4.94
CA GLY A 677 9.69 6.48 -3.97
C GLY A 677 9.33 7.83 -3.35
N ASP A 678 10.20 8.84 -3.45
CA ASP A 678 10.03 10.14 -2.79
C ASP A 678 9.17 11.11 -3.63
N LEU A 679 8.03 10.63 -4.13
CA LEU A 679 7.08 11.43 -4.90
C LEU A 679 5.74 11.51 -4.19
N PRO A 680 4.96 12.59 -4.40
CA PRO A 680 3.59 12.67 -3.92
C PRO A 680 2.77 11.43 -4.32
N THR A 681 1.99 10.93 -3.37
CA THR A 681 1.02 9.85 -3.57
C THR A 681 -0.37 10.41 -3.81
N TYR A 682 -1.32 9.54 -4.16
CA TYR A 682 -2.70 9.92 -4.45
C TYR A 682 -3.35 10.72 -3.30
N PRO A 683 -3.95 11.90 -3.59
CA PRO A 683 -4.63 12.71 -2.58
C PRO A 683 -6.07 12.21 -2.37
N PHE A 684 -6.22 11.25 -1.46
CA PHE A 684 -7.51 10.67 -1.08
C PHE A 684 -8.47 11.73 -0.51
N GLN A 685 -9.72 11.69 -0.98
CA GLN A 685 -10.77 12.58 -0.51
C GLN A 685 -11.23 12.19 0.89
N ARG A 686 -11.27 13.18 1.80
CA ARG A 686 -11.52 12.93 3.22
C ARG A 686 -13.01 13.01 3.54
N LYS A 687 -13.74 11.89 3.44
CA LYS A 687 -15.14 11.79 3.89
C LYS A 687 -15.24 11.07 5.24
N ARG A 688 -16.01 11.63 6.18
CA ARG A 688 -16.14 11.08 7.55
C ARG A 688 -17.07 9.86 7.60
N PHE A 689 -16.54 8.76 8.10
CA PHE A 689 -17.25 7.51 8.39
C PHE A 689 -17.04 7.10 9.85
N TRP A 690 -18.10 7.17 10.65
CA TRP A 690 -18.00 6.84 12.06
C TRP A 690 -19.30 6.25 12.61
N ILE A 691 -19.17 5.20 13.42
CA ILE A 691 -20.25 4.66 14.26
C ILE A 691 -20.16 5.38 15.60
N GLU A 692 -21.22 6.09 15.95
CA GLU A 692 -21.33 6.71 17.28
C GLU A 692 -21.47 5.62 18.34
N GLU A 693 -20.70 5.77 19.42
CA GLU A 693 -20.64 4.83 20.53
C GLU A 693 -21.95 4.88 21.32
N PRO A 694 -22.66 3.75 21.54
CA PRO A 694 -23.74 3.73 22.50
C PRO A 694 -23.15 3.92 23.90
N LEU A 695 -23.50 5.02 24.58
CA LEU A 695 -23.10 5.26 25.97
C LEU A 695 -23.81 4.26 26.89
N VAL A 696 -23.23 3.09 27.10
CA VAL A 696 -23.74 2.11 28.08
C VAL A 696 -23.33 2.59 29.48
N GLY A 697 -24.29 3.13 30.23
CA GLY A 697 -24.08 3.60 31.62
C GLY A 697 -24.85 4.86 32.02
N ALA A 698 -25.49 5.57 31.09
CA ALA A 698 -26.50 6.57 31.40
C ALA A 698 -27.90 5.97 31.20
N GLY A 699 -28.81 6.23 32.14
CA GLY A 699 -30.08 5.53 32.29
C GLY A 699 -30.93 5.43 31.02
N GLY A 700 -31.63 4.30 30.91
CA GLY A 700 -32.55 4.01 29.82
C GLY A 700 -33.67 5.04 29.70
N GLY A 701 -34.00 5.37 28.46
CA GLY A 701 -35.14 6.18 28.08
C GLY A 701 -35.00 6.67 26.64
N ASP A 702 -35.86 6.13 25.76
CA ASP A 702 -36.18 6.62 24.42
C ASP A 702 -35.06 6.69 23.36
N ALA A 703 -34.79 5.54 22.73
CA ALA A 703 -34.22 5.48 21.37
C ALA A 703 -35.03 4.56 20.43
N ALA A 704 -36.29 4.25 20.76
CA ALA A 704 -37.14 3.35 19.96
C ALA A 704 -37.89 4.06 18.80
N ALA A 705 -37.56 5.31 18.45
CA ALA A 705 -38.42 6.13 17.59
C ALA A 705 -37.90 6.45 16.18
N THR A 706 -36.75 5.94 15.72
CA THR A 706 -36.18 6.35 14.41
C THR A 706 -35.94 5.24 13.38
N ALA A 707 -36.25 3.97 13.67
CA ALA A 707 -36.09 2.86 12.71
C ALA A 707 -37.39 2.50 11.95
N ALA A 708 -38.23 3.48 11.63
CA ALA A 708 -39.33 3.31 10.68
C ALA A 708 -38.97 4.08 9.39
N GLY A 709 -38.06 3.51 8.59
CA GLY A 709 -37.82 3.96 7.23
C GLY A 709 -39.14 4.01 6.47
N HIS A 710 -39.47 5.16 5.89
CA HIS A 710 -40.65 5.33 5.06
C HIS A 710 -40.57 4.35 3.89
N LYS A 711 -41.35 3.26 3.93
CA LYS A 711 -41.49 2.37 2.76
C LYS A 711 -42.06 3.20 1.60
N ARG A 712 -41.23 3.53 0.60
CA ARG A 712 -41.73 4.11 -0.65
C ARG A 712 -42.68 3.11 -1.27
N ARG A 713 -43.90 3.56 -1.58
CA ARG A 713 -44.90 2.71 -2.21
C ARG A 713 -44.47 2.49 -3.66
N ALA A 714 -44.31 1.22 -4.03
CA ALA A 714 -44.00 0.84 -5.40
C ALA A 714 -45.05 1.40 -6.39
N PRO A 715 -44.64 2.07 -7.48
CA PRO A 715 -45.54 2.56 -8.52
C PRO A 715 -46.19 1.42 -9.32
N ASP A 716 -47.21 1.76 -10.11
CA ASP A 716 -47.90 0.82 -10.99
C ASP A 716 -46.89 0.10 -11.91
N PRO A 717 -46.84 -1.25 -11.92
CA PRO A 717 -45.96 -2.02 -12.81
C PRO A 717 -46.08 -1.66 -14.29
N ALA A 718 -47.21 -1.13 -14.74
CA ALA A 718 -47.41 -0.72 -16.13
C ALA A 718 -46.71 0.62 -16.48
N ASP A 719 -46.40 1.45 -15.49
CA ASP A 719 -45.72 2.74 -15.65
C ASP A 719 -44.20 2.55 -15.57
N ARG A 720 -43.61 2.16 -16.71
CA ARG A 720 -42.16 1.86 -16.80
C ARG A 720 -41.27 3.02 -16.38
N GLU A 721 -41.69 4.26 -16.62
CA GLU A 721 -40.90 5.44 -16.25
C GLU A 721 -40.90 5.64 -14.73
N ALA A 722 -42.09 5.54 -14.11
CA ALA A 722 -42.21 5.58 -12.66
C ALA A 722 -41.46 4.41 -11.98
N VAL A 723 -41.51 3.20 -12.55
CA VAL A 723 -40.77 2.04 -12.04
C VAL A 723 -39.26 2.27 -12.11
N ARG A 724 -38.72 2.80 -13.22
CA ARG A 724 -37.28 3.12 -13.32
C ARG A 724 -36.85 4.15 -12.28
N ALA A 725 -37.63 5.21 -12.08
CA ALA A 725 -37.36 6.22 -11.06
C ALA A 725 -37.41 5.62 -9.63
N TYR A 726 -38.36 4.71 -9.39
CA TYR A 726 -38.47 3.97 -8.14
C TYR A 726 -37.26 3.06 -7.90
N LEU A 727 -36.81 2.29 -8.89
CA LEU A 727 -35.63 1.43 -8.80
C LEU A 727 -34.35 2.23 -8.53
N LEU A 728 -34.16 3.37 -9.22
CA LEU A 728 -33.03 4.26 -8.96
C LEU A 728 -33.07 4.80 -7.52
N ALA A 729 -34.23 5.28 -7.07
CA ALA A 729 -34.44 5.74 -5.70
C ALA A 729 -34.14 4.67 -4.64
N GLU A 730 -34.59 3.44 -4.86
CA GLU A 730 -34.35 2.31 -3.96
C GLU A 730 -32.86 1.93 -3.92
N LEU A 731 -32.17 1.98 -5.06
CA LEU A 731 -30.72 1.76 -5.09
C LEU A 731 -29.96 2.88 -4.36
N THR A 732 -30.32 4.15 -4.58
CA THR A 732 -29.73 5.30 -3.87
C THR A 732 -29.89 5.13 -2.35
N GLU A 733 -31.09 4.72 -1.91
CA GLU A 733 -31.37 4.43 -0.49
C GLU A 733 -30.55 3.25 0.01
N ALA A 734 -30.45 2.14 -0.74
CA ALA A 734 -29.68 0.97 -0.33
C ALA A 734 -28.17 1.26 -0.17
N LEU A 735 -27.61 2.11 -1.06
CA LEU A 735 -26.21 2.54 -1.04
C LEU A 735 -25.90 3.57 0.05
N HIS A 736 -26.92 4.20 0.65
CA HIS A 736 -26.80 5.45 1.41
C HIS A 736 -26.02 6.53 0.63
N ALA A 737 -26.23 6.63 -0.68
CA ALA A 737 -25.55 7.61 -1.51
C ALA A 737 -26.08 9.03 -1.23
N SER A 738 -25.19 10.03 -1.22
CA SER A 738 -25.56 11.44 -1.02
C SER A 738 -26.22 12.06 -2.26
N GLU A 739 -25.96 11.49 -3.43
CA GLU A 739 -26.49 11.90 -4.73
C GLU A 739 -27.02 10.66 -5.46
N GLU A 740 -27.86 10.87 -6.48
CA GLU A 740 -28.35 9.76 -7.31
C GLU A 740 -27.19 9.14 -8.12
N PRO A 741 -27.06 7.80 -8.15
CA PRO A 741 -26.04 7.11 -8.94
C PRO A 741 -26.07 7.49 -10.42
N ASP A 742 -24.89 7.65 -11.03
CA ASP A 742 -24.78 7.88 -12.47
C ASP A 742 -25.29 6.65 -13.23
N THR A 743 -26.38 6.83 -13.97
CA THR A 743 -27.03 5.77 -14.74
C THR A 743 -26.17 5.16 -15.87
N THR A 744 -25.05 5.81 -16.21
CA THR A 744 -24.09 5.30 -17.20
C THR A 744 -23.09 4.30 -16.62
N LEU A 745 -22.96 4.24 -15.29
CA LEU A 745 -22.11 3.29 -14.57
C LEU A 745 -22.85 1.98 -14.31
N SER A 746 -22.10 0.89 -14.10
CA SER A 746 -22.67 -0.40 -13.69
C SER A 746 -23.10 -0.39 -12.22
N PHE A 747 -23.77 -1.45 -11.76
CA PHE A 747 -24.13 -1.61 -10.35
C PHE A 747 -22.88 -1.63 -9.46
N LEU A 748 -21.83 -2.32 -9.89
CA LEU A 748 -20.56 -2.42 -9.16
C LEU A 748 -19.79 -1.10 -9.18
N ASP A 749 -19.75 -0.40 -10.32
CA ASP A 749 -19.07 0.89 -10.45
C ASP A 749 -19.76 2.00 -9.64
N SER A 750 -21.04 1.82 -9.33
CA SER A 750 -21.83 2.71 -8.46
C SER A 750 -21.67 2.40 -6.97
N GLY A 751 -20.73 1.52 -6.60
CA GLY A 751 -20.48 1.10 -5.22
C GLY A 751 -21.36 -0.04 -4.71
N GLY A 752 -22.12 -0.69 -5.61
CA GLY A 752 -22.89 -1.89 -5.28
C GLY A 752 -22.02 -3.13 -5.13
N ASP A 753 -22.50 -4.12 -4.39
CA ASP A 753 -21.82 -5.41 -4.19
C ASP A 753 -22.79 -6.61 -4.14
N SER A 754 -22.29 -7.80 -3.81
CA SER A 754 -23.10 -9.01 -3.70
C SER A 754 -24.15 -8.94 -2.58
N PHE A 755 -23.91 -8.21 -1.49
CA PHE A 755 -24.91 -8.06 -0.41
C PHE A 755 -26.00 -7.08 -0.81
N LEU A 756 -25.62 -5.93 -1.35
CA LEU A 756 -26.57 -4.92 -1.81
C LEU A 756 -27.39 -5.40 -2.99
N SER A 757 -26.81 -6.18 -3.91
CA SER A 757 -27.58 -6.80 -4.99
C SER A 757 -28.65 -7.74 -4.42
N VAL A 758 -28.31 -8.61 -3.48
CA VAL A 758 -29.30 -9.49 -2.83
C VAL A 758 -30.36 -8.69 -2.08
N LEU A 759 -29.98 -7.65 -1.33
CA LEU A 759 -30.94 -6.79 -0.61
C LEU A 759 -31.86 -6.03 -1.57
N PHE A 760 -31.29 -5.46 -2.63
CA PHE A 760 -32.02 -4.74 -3.67
C PHE A 760 -33.00 -5.67 -4.40
N ILE A 761 -32.53 -6.84 -4.84
CA ILE A 761 -33.35 -7.87 -5.48
C ILE A 761 -34.49 -8.28 -4.57
N THR A 762 -34.19 -8.62 -3.31
CA THR A 762 -35.21 -9.04 -2.34
C THR A 762 -36.29 -7.96 -2.17
N LYS A 763 -35.89 -6.68 -2.10
CA LYS A 763 -36.83 -5.55 -1.96
C LYS A 763 -37.69 -5.37 -3.21
N VAL A 764 -37.12 -5.53 -4.40
CA VAL A 764 -37.85 -5.49 -5.68
C VAL A 764 -38.82 -6.67 -5.78
N GLU A 765 -38.39 -7.88 -5.43
CA GLU A 765 -39.21 -9.08 -5.40
C GLU A 765 -40.37 -8.97 -4.41
N GLU A 766 -40.13 -8.48 -3.19
CA GLU A 766 -41.18 -8.28 -2.17
C GLU A 766 -42.25 -7.29 -2.65
N ASN A 767 -41.85 -6.21 -3.33
CA ASN A 767 -42.76 -5.16 -3.77
C ASN A 767 -43.52 -5.50 -5.06
N TYR A 768 -42.91 -6.24 -5.99
CA TYR A 768 -43.50 -6.59 -7.29
C TYR A 768 -43.88 -8.07 -7.44
N ARG A 769 -43.65 -8.90 -6.42
CA ARG A 769 -43.89 -10.36 -6.40
C ARG A 769 -43.20 -11.10 -7.55
N LEU A 770 -41.99 -10.66 -7.87
CA LEU A 770 -41.13 -11.30 -8.87
C LEU A 770 -40.36 -12.48 -8.27
N ARG A 771 -39.83 -13.33 -9.15
CA ARG A 771 -38.74 -14.26 -8.84
C ARG A 771 -37.56 -13.91 -9.72
N LEU A 772 -36.60 -13.18 -9.19
CA LEU A 772 -35.36 -12.79 -9.82
C LEU A 772 -34.20 -13.46 -9.07
N THR A 773 -33.35 -14.18 -9.77
CA THR A 773 -32.08 -14.64 -9.18
C THR A 773 -30.96 -13.65 -9.51
N ALA A 774 -29.94 -13.56 -8.64
CA ALA A 774 -28.78 -12.69 -8.89
C ALA A 774 -27.99 -13.09 -10.16
N GLU A 775 -28.08 -14.35 -10.60
CA GLU A 775 -27.48 -14.85 -11.86
C GLU A 775 -28.22 -14.35 -13.11
N GLU A 776 -29.49 -13.95 -12.98
CA GLU A 776 -30.34 -13.45 -14.08
C GLU A 776 -30.24 -11.93 -14.26
N LEU A 777 -29.60 -11.23 -13.31
CA LEU A 777 -29.37 -9.79 -13.37
C LEU A 777 -27.97 -9.48 -13.91
N PRO A 778 -27.85 -8.87 -15.10
CA PRO A 778 -26.56 -8.50 -15.64
C PRO A 778 -26.06 -7.22 -14.95
N LEU A 779 -25.54 -7.37 -13.71
CA LEU A 779 -25.06 -6.28 -12.85
C LEU A 779 -23.91 -5.46 -13.48
N ASP A 780 -23.27 -6.02 -14.50
CA ASP A 780 -22.22 -5.38 -15.30
C ASP A 780 -22.78 -4.36 -16.33
N LEU A 781 -24.09 -4.35 -16.59
CA LEU A 781 -24.71 -3.36 -17.48
C LEU A 781 -24.78 -1.98 -16.80
N PRO A 782 -24.76 -0.89 -17.59
CA PRO A 782 -25.11 0.44 -17.11
C PRO A 782 -26.46 0.41 -16.38
N LEU A 783 -26.56 1.09 -15.24
CA LEU A 783 -27.76 1.12 -14.40
C LEU A 783 -29.01 1.53 -15.19
N GLY A 784 -28.88 2.46 -16.15
CA GLY A 784 -29.99 2.85 -17.02
C GLY A 784 -30.54 1.70 -17.87
N GLU A 785 -29.66 0.83 -18.39
CA GLU A 785 -30.04 -0.37 -19.15
C GLU A 785 -30.59 -1.46 -18.22
N LEU A 786 -29.96 -1.65 -17.06
CA LEU A 786 -30.40 -2.59 -16.03
C LEU A 786 -31.82 -2.28 -15.56
N PHE A 787 -32.11 -1.02 -15.21
CA PHE A 787 -33.43 -0.59 -14.77
C PHE A 787 -34.45 -0.59 -15.91
N ALA A 788 -34.03 -0.34 -17.14
CA ALA A 788 -34.90 -0.50 -18.30
C ALA A 788 -35.39 -1.94 -18.43
N LYS A 789 -34.46 -2.89 -18.35
CA LYS A 789 -34.75 -4.31 -18.40
C LYS A 789 -35.63 -4.76 -17.23
N LEU A 790 -35.30 -4.37 -16.01
CA LEU A 790 -36.10 -4.67 -14.82
C LEU A 790 -37.53 -4.11 -14.92
N ALA A 791 -37.71 -2.90 -15.44
CA ALA A 791 -39.03 -2.32 -15.63
C ALA A 791 -39.86 -3.10 -16.66
N ASP A 792 -39.23 -3.62 -17.72
CA ASP A 792 -39.88 -4.49 -18.69
C ASP A 792 -40.27 -5.84 -18.06
N ASP A 793 -39.36 -6.48 -17.32
CA ASP A 793 -39.60 -7.76 -16.63
C ASP A 793 -40.72 -7.63 -15.56
N ILE A 794 -40.77 -6.50 -14.82
CA ILE A 794 -41.84 -6.14 -13.87
C ILE A 794 -43.19 -6.02 -14.58
N ALA A 795 -43.24 -5.28 -15.70
CA ALA A 795 -44.47 -5.04 -16.45
C ALA A 795 -45.03 -6.34 -17.06
N GLU A 796 -44.16 -7.19 -17.61
CA GLU A 796 -44.53 -8.48 -18.20
C GLU A 796 -45.08 -9.44 -17.15
N THR A 797 -44.43 -9.53 -15.98
CA THR A 797 -44.90 -10.40 -14.90
C THR A 797 -46.23 -9.93 -14.32
N ALA A 798 -46.42 -8.62 -14.15
CA ALA A 798 -47.70 -8.07 -13.71
C ALA A 798 -48.83 -8.33 -14.73
N ALA A 799 -48.54 -8.25 -16.03
CA ALA A 799 -49.49 -8.60 -17.08
C ALA A 799 -49.86 -10.09 -17.07
N ALA A 800 -48.89 -10.99 -16.87
CA ALA A 800 -49.10 -12.43 -16.78
C ALA A 800 -49.92 -12.83 -15.53
N GLY A 801 -49.65 -12.20 -14.38
CA GLY A 801 -50.43 -12.39 -13.15
C GLY A 801 -51.87 -11.89 -13.26
N ASN A 802 -52.10 -10.77 -13.94
CA ASN A 802 -53.46 -10.25 -14.21
C ASN A 802 -54.25 -11.10 -15.22
N ALA A 803 -53.57 -11.81 -16.13
CA ALA A 803 -54.21 -12.76 -17.03
C ALA A 803 -54.65 -14.04 -16.30
N GLN A 804 -53.84 -14.55 -15.35
CA GLN A 804 -54.20 -15.72 -14.53
C GLN A 804 -55.29 -15.41 -13.48
N GLY A 805 -55.39 -14.16 -13.01
CA GLY A 805 -56.45 -13.72 -12.08
C GLY A 805 -57.80 -13.37 -12.74
N ARG A 806 -57.89 -13.35 -14.08
CA ARG A 806 -59.14 -13.14 -14.82
C ARG A 806 -59.82 -14.43 -15.29
N ASP A 807 -59.11 -15.56 -15.21
CA ASP A 807 -59.60 -16.91 -15.50
C ASP A 807 -59.89 -17.75 -14.23
N ALA A 808 -59.87 -17.12 -13.05
CA ALA A 808 -60.30 -17.68 -11.75
C ALA A 808 -61.48 -16.87 -11.21
#